data_AF-A0A2U9CIE6-F1
#
_entry.id   AF-A0A2U9CIE6-F1
#
_cell.length_a   1.000
_cell.length_b   1.000
_cell.length_c   1.000
_cell.angle_alpha   90.00
_cell.angle_beta   90.00
_cell.angle_gamma   90.00
#
_symmetry.space_group_name_H-M   'P 1'
#
loop_
_entity.id
_entity.type
_entity.pdbx_description
1 polymer ?
#
loop_
_entity_poly.entity_id
_entity_poly.type
_entity_poly.pdbx_seq_one_letter_code
_entity_poly.pdbx_strand_id
1 'polypeptide(L)'
;MVENSGTMEVSTIQMVADTLVLQKHICKLVPLLLGDGGEAQASLEAALEEKNAVEQMRKFLADPQIHTILVKRSALKEDVGNEAEEDKECITYNISTDIQYGIKSNSLALIKRTGVIDADKPISNQVRVLTLSEDSPYETLHSFISNAVAPFFKSYIRESGKADRDGDKMAPSVEKKIAELEMGLLHLQQNIEIPEISLLIHPIIANIAKQCFVRGEKPKVTDFGDKVGDPTFLNHLQSGVNRWIREIQKVTKLDRDPASGTALQEIRFWLNLERALNRIQEKRASPEVLLTLDILKHGKRFHATVSFDTDTGLTQAVETVNDYNPVMKDFPLNDLLSASELDKIRQALKAIFTQLKKIRNTKYPIQRALRLVEAISRDLSSQLLKVLGTRKLMHVAYAEFEKVMVACFEVFQTWEDEYEKLQVLLRDIVKRKREENLKMVWRLSCAHRKLRSRLDHMRRFRRQKEQFRAVIVRVLRPRVKKISHAPGETVESRDMKVAGVLFDEADASAIEEVNLAYENVKQVDCLDVSKEGIKAWEATMKRYDERIDRVETRITTRLRDQLGTAKDSNEMFSIFSRYNALFVRPHIRGAIREYQSQLIQRVKDDIESLHDKFKVQYPQSQACKMSHVRDLPPVSGSIIWAKQIDRQLTAYMKRVEDVLGKGWENHVEGLKLKQDGDSFRAKLNTQEIFDDWARKVQQRNLGVSGRIFTIESTRACECTENLLKLKVNFLPEIITLSKEIERILGVRLQAGLKAWTQVLRGQAEDKADVDMDTEAPQVSHKPGGEPKVKNVVHELRITNHVIYLNPPIEDCRYKLHREIFAWKMVILSLPRIQSQRYQVGVYYELSEEEKFYRNALTRMPDGPAALEEAYSAVEDIVREVEQYVKVWLQYQCLWDMQAENIYNRLGEDLTKWQALLVQIRQEQATFDNAETQKEFGSVVIDYGKVQSKVNLKYDSWHEEVLSKFGQMLGQNMQDFHTQISK
;
A
#
# COMPACT_ATOMS: atom_id res chain seq x y z
N MET A 1 -71.28 -34.87 33.84
CA MET A 1 -71.86 -36.06 34.47
C MET A 1 -71.29 -37.28 33.77
N VAL A 2 -70.89 -38.28 34.56
CA VAL A 2 -70.53 -39.67 34.19
C VAL A 2 -69.17 -39.83 33.48
N GLU A 3 -68.20 -40.64 33.89
CA GLU A 3 -67.85 -41.32 35.15
C GLU A 3 -66.43 -41.87 34.91
N ASN A 4 -65.59 -41.84 35.94
CA ASN A 4 -64.37 -42.63 36.01
C ASN A 4 -64.72 -44.13 35.91
N SER A 5 -64.09 -44.86 34.99
CA SER A 5 -63.81 -46.28 35.18
C SER A 5 -62.31 -46.49 35.16
N GLY A 6 -61.75 -46.67 36.35
CA GLY A 6 -60.35 -47.01 36.54
C GLY A 6 -60.11 -48.46 36.11
N THR A 7 -59.08 -48.65 35.30
CA THR A 7 -58.33 -49.90 35.25
C THR A 7 -56.97 -49.64 35.88
N MET A 8 -56.64 -50.44 36.90
CA MET A 8 -55.39 -50.39 37.64
C MET A 8 -54.22 -50.69 36.71
N GLU A 9 -53.36 -49.70 36.42
CA GLU A 9 -52.01 -49.97 35.94
C GLU A 9 -51.10 -50.17 37.15
N VAL A 10 -50.68 -51.41 37.33
CA VAL A 10 -49.64 -51.82 38.29
C VAL A 10 -48.38 -51.04 37.95
N SER A 11 -47.97 -50.14 38.84
CA SER A 11 -46.68 -49.47 38.79
C SER A 11 -45.59 -50.51 39.04
N THR A 12 -45.02 -51.06 37.96
CA THR A 12 -43.79 -51.85 38.08
C THR A 12 -42.71 -50.90 38.60
N ILE A 13 -42.30 -51.11 39.84
CA ILE A 13 -41.11 -50.49 40.44
C ILE A 13 -39.93 -50.95 39.58
N GLN A 14 -39.50 -50.13 38.62
CA GLN A 14 -38.33 -50.42 37.81
C GLN A 14 -37.09 -50.31 38.71
N MET A 15 -36.44 -51.45 38.97
CA MET A 15 -35.14 -51.48 39.61
C MET A 15 -34.11 -50.87 38.67
N VAL A 16 -33.59 -49.69 39.02
CA VAL A 16 -32.53 -49.01 38.27
C VAL A 16 -31.23 -49.80 38.42
N ALA A 17 -30.52 -50.03 37.32
CA ALA A 17 -29.25 -50.75 37.33
C ALA A 17 -28.17 -50.03 38.15
N ASP A 18 -27.37 -50.80 38.90
CA ASP A 18 -26.24 -50.28 39.68
C ASP A 18 -25.12 -49.74 38.79
N THR A 19 -24.42 -48.71 39.29
CA THR A 19 -23.24 -48.11 38.61
C THR A 19 -22.16 -49.14 38.32
N LEU A 20 -22.00 -50.16 39.17
CA LEU A 20 -21.05 -51.27 39.01
C LEU A 20 -21.33 -52.11 37.75
N VAL A 21 -22.61 -52.27 37.36
CA VAL A 21 -22.98 -53.04 36.17
C VAL A 21 -22.62 -52.25 34.92
N LEU A 22 -22.84 -50.92 34.93
CA LEU A 22 -22.43 -50.02 33.86
C LEU A 22 -20.90 -49.93 33.76
N GLN A 23 -20.17 -49.83 34.87
CA GLN A 23 -18.71 -49.84 34.90
C GLN A 23 -18.15 -51.14 34.31
N LYS A 24 -18.67 -52.31 34.71
CA LYS A 24 -18.26 -53.61 34.13
C LYS A 24 -18.52 -53.69 32.63
N HIS A 25 -19.60 -53.08 32.15
CA HIS A 25 -19.91 -53.04 30.72
C HIS A 25 -18.96 -52.10 29.96
N ILE A 26 -18.62 -50.94 30.53
CA ILE A 26 -17.66 -49.98 29.97
C ILE A 26 -16.24 -50.59 29.95
N CYS A 27 -15.79 -51.25 31.02
CA CYS A 27 -14.49 -51.92 31.07
C CYS A 27 -14.32 -53.03 30.03
N LYS A 28 -15.42 -53.64 29.55
CA LYS A 28 -15.39 -54.63 28.47
C LYS A 28 -15.38 -54.00 27.09
N LEU A 29 -16.12 -52.91 26.89
CA LEU A 29 -16.29 -52.28 25.58
C LEU A 29 -15.15 -51.34 25.21
N VAL A 30 -14.64 -50.57 26.17
CA VAL A 30 -13.63 -49.54 25.90
C VAL A 30 -12.32 -50.14 25.39
N PRO A 31 -11.75 -51.20 25.98
CA PRO A 31 -10.50 -51.79 25.45
C PRO A 31 -10.68 -52.45 24.08
N LEU A 32 -11.89 -52.91 23.76
CA LEU A 32 -12.22 -53.59 22.51
C LEU A 32 -12.42 -52.61 21.35
N LEU A 33 -12.98 -51.43 21.64
CA LEU A 33 -13.31 -50.43 20.62
C LEU A 33 -12.29 -49.29 20.53
N LEU A 34 -11.60 -48.99 21.63
CA LEU A 34 -10.65 -47.89 21.69
C LEU A 34 -9.19 -48.37 21.65
N GLY A 35 -8.87 -49.65 21.90
CA GLY A 35 -7.50 -50.20 21.86
C GLY A 35 -7.39 -51.55 21.11
N ASP A 36 -6.17 -52.10 21.00
CA ASP A 36 -5.86 -53.33 20.22
C ASP A 36 -6.24 -54.66 20.93
N GLY A 37 -7.25 -54.63 21.82
CA GLY A 37 -7.70 -55.80 22.57
C GLY A 37 -6.80 -56.16 23.75
N GLY A 38 -7.40 -56.27 24.95
CA GLY A 38 -6.73 -56.59 26.21
C GLY A 38 -7.61 -56.25 27.43
N GLU A 39 -7.13 -56.58 28.65
CA GLU A 39 -7.75 -56.15 29.91
C GLU A 39 -7.75 -54.62 30.03
N ALA A 40 -8.67 -54.07 30.84
CA ALA A 40 -8.85 -52.64 31.02
C ALA A 40 -7.54 -51.97 31.46
N GLN A 41 -7.11 -50.93 30.73
CA GLN A 41 -5.93 -50.13 31.12
C GLN A 41 -6.17 -49.51 32.50
N ALA A 42 -5.17 -49.51 33.39
CA ALA A 42 -5.27 -48.95 34.73
C ALA A 42 -5.76 -47.48 34.75
N SER A 43 -5.46 -46.72 33.68
CA SER A 43 -5.96 -45.35 33.47
C SER A 43 -7.48 -45.26 33.28
N LEU A 44 -8.12 -46.30 32.74
CA LEU A 44 -9.58 -46.37 32.57
C LEU A 44 -10.28 -46.66 33.90
N GLU A 45 -9.73 -47.57 34.69
CA GLU A 45 -10.27 -47.90 36.02
C GLU A 45 -10.14 -46.70 36.96
N ALA A 46 -9.01 -45.99 36.94
CA ALA A 46 -8.83 -44.75 37.68
C ALA A 46 -9.82 -43.64 37.27
N ALA A 47 -10.14 -43.52 35.97
CA ALA A 47 -11.14 -42.58 35.48
C ALA A 47 -12.59 -42.99 35.82
N LEU A 48 -12.87 -44.29 35.94
CA LEU A 48 -14.18 -44.81 36.33
C LEU A 48 -14.45 -44.70 37.83
N GLU A 49 -13.39 -44.67 38.65
CA GLU A 49 -13.45 -44.43 40.10
C GLU A 49 -13.51 -42.95 40.48
N GLU A 50 -13.27 -42.03 39.53
CA GLU A 50 -13.34 -40.60 39.78
C GLU A 50 -14.78 -40.19 40.18
N LYS A 51 -14.90 -39.39 41.26
CA LYS A 51 -16.20 -38.98 41.82
C LYS A 51 -17.11 -38.33 40.78
N ASN A 52 -16.54 -37.53 39.88
CA ASN A 52 -17.25 -36.86 38.80
C ASN A 52 -17.86 -37.86 37.80
N ALA A 53 -17.11 -38.90 37.43
CA ALA A 53 -17.56 -39.93 36.51
C ALA A 53 -18.69 -40.78 37.13
N VAL A 54 -18.55 -41.17 38.39
CA VAL A 54 -19.59 -41.93 39.11
C VAL A 54 -20.90 -41.15 39.24
N GLU A 55 -20.81 -39.84 39.50
CA GLU A 55 -21.99 -38.96 39.53
C GLU A 55 -22.66 -38.82 38.16
N GLN A 56 -21.88 -38.68 37.09
CA GLN A 56 -22.41 -38.63 35.73
C GLN A 56 -23.01 -39.96 35.27
N MET A 57 -22.41 -41.08 35.67
CA MET A 57 -22.95 -42.42 35.44
C MET A 57 -24.26 -42.65 36.20
N ARG A 58 -24.36 -42.18 37.44
CA ARG A 58 -25.62 -42.23 38.21
C ARG A 58 -26.69 -41.34 37.59
N LYS A 59 -26.33 -40.13 37.16
CA LYS A 59 -27.24 -39.22 36.43
C LYS A 59 -27.73 -39.83 35.14
N PHE A 60 -26.85 -40.48 34.38
CA PHE A 60 -27.26 -41.28 33.24
C PHE A 60 -28.18 -42.42 33.69
N LEU A 61 -27.89 -43.25 34.68
CA LEU A 61 -28.77 -44.39 34.99
C LEU A 61 -30.19 -43.96 35.44
N ALA A 62 -30.31 -42.83 36.15
CA ALA A 62 -31.55 -42.39 36.79
C ALA A 62 -32.34 -41.31 36.02
N ASP A 63 -31.69 -40.39 35.30
CA ASP A 63 -32.35 -39.22 34.72
C ASP A 63 -32.91 -39.52 33.31
N PRO A 64 -34.22 -39.36 33.08
CA PRO A 64 -34.82 -39.53 31.76
C PRO A 64 -34.42 -38.45 30.75
N GLN A 65 -33.88 -37.31 31.17
CA GLN A 65 -33.44 -36.25 30.25
C GLN A 65 -32.05 -36.50 29.67
N ILE A 66 -31.19 -37.22 30.40
CA ILE A 66 -29.82 -37.52 29.98
C ILE A 66 -29.82 -38.84 29.21
N HIS A 67 -29.65 -38.72 27.89
CA HIS A 67 -29.73 -39.85 26.94
C HIS A 67 -28.36 -40.42 26.58
N THR A 68 -27.27 -39.69 26.85
CA THR A 68 -25.93 -40.00 26.34
C THR A 68 -24.86 -39.95 27.42
N ILE A 69 -23.92 -40.90 27.35
CA ILE A 69 -22.63 -40.84 28.02
C ILE A 69 -21.54 -40.92 26.97
N LEU A 70 -20.51 -40.11 27.10
CA LEU A 70 -19.30 -40.14 26.30
C LEU A 70 -18.13 -40.61 27.16
N VAL A 71 -17.38 -41.59 26.67
CA VAL A 71 -16.07 -41.97 27.21
C VAL A 71 -15.02 -41.49 26.21
N LYS A 72 -14.29 -40.45 26.56
CA LYS A 72 -13.27 -39.83 25.72
C LYS A 72 -11.90 -40.38 26.11
N ARG A 73 -11.21 -41.04 25.18
CA ARG A 73 -9.80 -41.42 25.30
C ARG A 73 -8.95 -40.30 24.71
N SER A 74 -8.18 -39.57 25.50
CA SER A 74 -7.21 -38.59 25.02
C SER A 74 -5.79 -39.14 25.07
N ALA A 75 -5.10 -39.15 23.93
CA ALA A 75 -3.67 -39.38 23.84
C ALA A 75 -2.96 -38.02 23.86
N LEU A 76 -2.32 -37.69 24.99
CA LEU A 76 -1.46 -36.51 25.08
C LEU A 76 -0.02 -36.96 24.77
N LYS A 77 0.61 -36.34 23.78
CA LYS A 77 2.07 -36.39 23.62
C LYS A 77 2.64 -35.25 24.45
N GLU A 78 3.41 -35.57 25.49
CA GLU A 78 4.18 -34.56 26.21
C GLU A 78 5.40 -34.19 25.35
N ASP A 79 5.39 -33.00 24.77
CA ASP A 79 6.59 -32.38 24.19
C ASP A 79 7.45 -31.83 25.34
N VAL A 80 8.25 -32.68 25.98
CA VAL A 80 9.39 -32.21 26.78
C VAL A 80 10.62 -33.02 26.40
N GLY A 81 11.61 -32.31 25.84
CA GLY A 81 12.86 -32.90 25.41
C GLY A 81 13.59 -33.61 26.54
N ASN A 82 13.83 -34.90 26.33
CA ASN A 82 15.07 -35.60 26.65
C ASN A 82 15.06 -36.90 25.84
N GLU A 83 16.02 -37.03 24.93
CA GLU A 83 16.23 -38.26 24.19
C GLU A 83 16.63 -39.38 25.16
N ALA A 84 16.07 -40.57 24.92
CA ALA A 84 16.27 -41.84 25.62
C ALA A 84 15.33 -42.15 26.80
N GLU A 85 14.04 -42.38 26.50
CA GLU A 85 13.23 -43.46 27.07
C GLU A 85 12.03 -43.70 26.13
N GLU A 86 11.65 -44.96 25.88
CA GLU A 86 10.65 -45.37 24.88
C GLU A 86 9.34 -44.57 24.96
N ASP A 87 8.89 -44.04 23.80
CA ASP A 87 7.64 -43.30 23.59
C ASP A 87 6.42 -44.07 24.14
N LYS A 88 6.07 -43.88 25.42
CA LYS A 88 4.79 -44.33 25.98
C LYS A 88 3.78 -43.19 25.88
N GLU A 89 2.83 -43.31 24.96
CA GLU A 89 1.67 -42.42 24.90
C GLU A 89 0.93 -42.42 26.25
N CYS A 90 0.84 -41.25 26.91
CA CYS A 90 0.06 -41.12 28.13
C CYS A 90 -1.43 -41.02 27.78
N ILE A 91 -2.14 -42.15 27.91
CA ILE A 91 -3.57 -42.27 27.62
C ILE A 91 -4.37 -41.88 28.87
N THR A 92 -5.18 -40.82 28.75
CA THR A 92 -6.12 -40.38 29.78
C THR A 92 -7.56 -40.62 29.33
N TYR A 93 -8.45 -41.01 30.25
CA TYR A 93 -9.87 -41.23 29.98
C TYR A 93 -10.71 -40.19 30.73
N ASN A 94 -11.64 -39.55 30.03
CA ASN A 94 -12.60 -38.61 30.61
C ASN A 94 -14.02 -39.05 30.27
N ILE A 95 -14.91 -39.03 31.27
CA ILE A 95 -16.33 -39.37 31.11
C ILE A 95 -17.14 -38.08 31.16
N SER A 96 -17.96 -37.83 30.13
CA SER A 96 -18.84 -36.65 30.02
C SER A 96 -20.25 -37.06 29.60
N THR A 97 -21.28 -36.33 30.06
CA THR A 97 -22.65 -36.50 29.54
C THR A 97 -22.83 -35.84 28.16
N ASP A 98 -22.01 -34.84 27.86
CA ASP A 98 -22.07 -34.06 26.62
C ASP A 98 -21.18 -34.68 25.55
N ILE A 99 -21.71 -34.81 24.33
CA ILE A 99 -20.94 -35.24 23.16
C ILE A 99 -20.10 -34.06 22.69
N GLN A 100 -18.79 -34.14 22.89
CA GLN A 100 -17.83 -33.12 22.48
C GLN A 100 -16.79 -33.71 21.54
N TYR A 101 -16.47 -32.97 20.48
CA TYR A 101 -15.36 -33.30 19.58
C TYR A 101 -14.02 -32.99 20.27
N GLY A 102 -13.08 -33.93 20.26
CA GLY A 102 -11.72 -33.72 20.74
C GLY A 102 -10.70 -34.03 19.66
N ILE A 103 -9.74 -33.11 19.47
CA ILE A 103 -8.86 -33.03 18.29
C ILE A 103 -7.88 -34.22 18.17
N LYS A 104 -7.76 -35.08 19.18
CA LYS A 104 -6.93 -36.31 19.21
C LYS A 104 -7.50 -37.30 20.22
N SER A 105 -8.81 -37.53 20.14
CA SER A 105 -9.48 -38.40 21.10
C SER A 105 -10.53 -39.27 20.45
N ASN A 106 -10.32 -40.57 20.50
CA ASN A 106 -11.37 -41.53 20.20
C ASN A 106 -12.40 -41.50 21.32
N SER A 107 -13.65 -41.24 20.96
CA SER A 107 -14.74 -41.10 21.92
C SER A 107 -15.79 -42.16 21.71
N LEU A 108 -16.24 -42.79 22.79
CA LEU A 108 -17.30 -43.80 22.78
C LEU A 108 -18.57 -43.19 23.35
N ALA A 109 -19.60 -43.01 22.51
CA ALA A 109 -20.91 -42.56 22.95
C ALA A 109 -21.84 -43.75 23.20
N LEU A 110 -22.41 -43.80 24.41
CA LEU A 110 -23.44 -44.74 24.83
C LEU A 110 -24.77 -44.01 24.89
N ILE A 111 -25.72 -44.42 24.05
CA ILE A 111 -27.05 -43.79 23.95
C ILE A 111 -28.10 -44.73 24.51
N LYS A 112 -28.92 -44.24 25.42
CA LYS A 112 -30.07 -44.97 25.96
C LYS A 112 -31.18 -45.16 24.93
N ARG A 113 -31.85 -46.30 25.01
CA ARG A 113 -33.10 -46.60 24.29
C ARG A 113 -34.35 -46.28 25.10
N THR A 114 -34.26 -46.33 26.43
CA THR A 114 -35.34 -46.11 27.40
C THR A 114 -34.94 -45.03 28.40
N GLY A 115 -35.91 -44.30 28.97
CA GLY A 115 -35.62 -43.19 29.90
C GLY A 115 -34.79 -43.60 31.12
N VAL A 116 -35.01 -44.82 31.62
CA VAL A 116 -34.24 -45.47 32.69
C VAL A 116 -33.67 -46.80 32.20
N ILE A 117 -32.54 -47.20 32.80
CA ILE A 117 -31.89 -48.49 32.51
C ILE A 117 -32.32 -49.50 33.57
N ASP A 118 -33.07 -50.52 33.16
CA ASP A 118 -33.58 -51.59 34.01
C ASP A 118 -32.46 -52.56 34.38
N ALA A 119 -32.41 -53.02 35.64
CA ALA A 119 -31.48 -54.05 36.10
C ALA A 119 -31.78 -55.45 35.51
N ASP A 120 -33.05 -55.73 35.20
CA ASP A 120 -33.52 -57.07 34.80
C ASP A 120 -33.23 -57.41 33.33
N LYS A 121 -32.89 -56.42 32.51
CA LYS A 121 -32.62 -56.59 31.08
C LYS A 121 -31.14 -56.36 30.78
N PRO A 122 -30.53 -57.11 29.86
CA PRO A 122 -29.12 -56.90 29.50
C PRO A 122 -28.90 -55.48 28.95
N ILE A 123 -27.85 -54.81 29.43
CA ILE A 123 -27.49 -53.43 29.05
C ILE A 123 -27.30 -53.29 27.53
N SER A 124 -26.82 -54.33 26.86
CA SER A 124 -26.63 -54.37 25.41
C SER A 124 -27.91 -54.11 24.60
N ASN A 125 -29.09 -54.45 25.14
CA ASN A 125 -30.37 -54.21 24.46
C ASN A 125 -30.95 -52.82 24.75
N GLN A 126 -30.45 -52.17 25.79
CA GLN A 126 -30.89 -50.88 26.30
C GLN A 126 -30.01 -49.72 25.85
N VAL A 127 -28.77 -50.01 25.41
CA VAL A 127 -27.77 -49.03 25.03
C VAL A 127 -27.33 -49.23 23.58
N ARG A 128 -27.26 -48.14 22.82
CA ARG A 128 -26.61 -48.09 21.50
C ARG A 128 -25.20 -47.54 21.66
N VAL A 129 -24.28 -48.14 20.94
CA VAL A 129 -22.87 -47.77 20.97
C VAL A 129 -22.54 -47.04 19.67
N LEU A 130 -21.98 -45.84 19.76
CA LEU A 130 -21.43 -45.10 18.63
C LEU A 130 -19.98 -44.75 18.94
N THR A 131 -19.08 -45.12 18.04
CA THR A 131 -17.67 -44.74 18.11
C THR A 131 -17.47 -43.46 17.31
N LEU A 132 -16.91 -42.43 17.92
CA LEU A 132 -16.47 -41.22 17.24
C LEU A 132 -14.94 -41.31 17.15
N SER A 133 -14.43 -41.69 15.97
CA SER A 133 -12.99 -41.81 15.74
C SER A 133 -12.31 -40.43 15.68
N GLU A 134 -10.99 -40.45 15.72
CA GLU A 134 -10.08 -39.30 15.57
C GLU A 134 -10.19 -38.57 14.22
N ASP A 135 -10.89 -39.15 13.24
CA ASP A 135 -11.07 -38.53 11.93
C ASP A 135 -11.98 -37.30 11.99
N SER A 136 -11.95 -36.50 10.92
CA SER A 136 -12.80 -35.32 10.78
C SER A 136 -14.27 -35.67 11.10
N PRO A 137 -14.99 -34.86 11.90
CA PRO A 137 -16.37 -35.16 12.25
C PRO A 137 -17.27 -35.26 11.01
N TYR A 138 -16.92 -34.57 9.93
CA TYR A 138 -17.63 -34.66 8.66
C TYR A 138 -17.46 -36.02 7.99
N GLU A 139 -16.27 -36.63 8.09
CA GLU A 139 -15.95 -37.93 7.53
C GLU A 139 -16.61 -39.06 8.33
N THR A 140 -16.50 -39.01 9.65
CA THR A 140 -17.13 -39.99 10.53
C THR A 140 -18.65 -39.94 10.37
N LEU A 141 -19.26 -38.74 10.39
CA LEU A 141 -20.69 -38.59 10.17
C LEU A 141 -21.12 -38.99 8.76
N HIS A 142 -20.34 -38.63 7.73
CA HIS A 142 -20.63 -39.07 6.35
C HIS A 142 -20.61 -40.59 6.25
N SER A 143 -19.61 -41.26 6.84
CA SER A 143 -19.52 -42.71 6.86
C SER A 143 -20.69 -43.36 7.59
N PHE A 144 -21.12 -42.82 8.74
CA PHE A 144 -22.29 -43.32 9.47
C PHE A 144 -23.58 -43.13 8.69
N ILE A 145 -23.77 -41.97 8.08
CA ILE A 145 -24.99 -41.66 7.34
C ILE A 145 -25.05 -42.46 6.05
N SER A 146 -23.96 -42.53 5.28
CA SER A 146 -23.89 -43.22 3.99
C SER A 146 -23.93 -44.74 4.14
N ASN A 147 -23.17 -45.30 5.09
CA ASN A 147 -22.99 -46.76 5.21
C ASN A 147 -23.96 -47.43 6.18
N ALA A 148 -24.45 -46.73 7.22
CA ALA A 148 -25.34 -47.33 8.23
C ALA A 148 -26.77 -46.80 8.13
N VAL A 149 -26.96 -45.48 8.19
CA VAL A 149 -28.31 -44.88 8.29
C VAL A 149 -29.07 -44.98 6.96
N ALA A 150 -28.47 -44.59 5.85
CA ALA A 150 -29.14 -44.59 4.54
C ALA A 150 -29.53 -46.00 4.08
N PRO A 151 -28.68 -47.05 4.20
CA PRO A 151 -29.04 -48.40 3.81
C PRO A 151 -30.09 -49.01 4.75
N PHE A 152 -30.00 -48.75 6.06
CA PHE A 152 -30.99 -49.21 7.05
C PHE A 152 -32.38 -48.58 6.82
N PHE A 153 -32.43 -47.29 6.50
CA PHE A 153 -33.70 -46.63 6.18
C PHE A 153 -34.28 -47.14 4.85
N LYS A 154 -33.42 -47.41 3.84
CA LYS A 154 -33.82 -48.02 2.57
C LYS A 154 -34.33 -49.45 2.75
N SER A 155 -33.70 -50.27 3.59
CA SER A 155 -34.20 -51.63 3.89
C SER A 155 -35.54 -51.56 4.62
N TYR A 156 -35.69 -50.64 5.57
CA TYR A 156 -36.98 -50.41 6.24
C TYR A 156 -38.09 -50.02 5.27
N ILE A 157 -37.83 -49.11 4.31
CA ILE A 157 -38.81 -48.75 3.28
C ILE A 157 -39.16 -49.97 2.39
N ARG A 158 -38.16 -50.79 2.04
CA ARG A 158 -38.36 -52.00 1.21
C ARG A 158 -39.16 -53.09 1.93
N GLU A 159 -38.83 -53.38 3.18
CA GLU A 159 -39.52 -54.40 3.99
C GLU A 159 -40.90 -53.95 4.45
N SER A 160 -41.06 -52.65 4.70
CA SER A 160 -42.33 -52.11 5.15
C SER A 160 -43.43 -52.17 4.07
N GLY A 161 -43.11 -52.18 2.78
CA GLY A 161 -44.10 -52.21 1.68
C GLY A 161 -45.14 -51.07 1.69
N LYS A 162 -44.99 -50.06 2.56
CA LYS A 162 -46.00 -49.02 2.84
C LYS A 162 -45.85 -47.75 1.98
N ALA A 163 -45.08 -47.81 0.90
CA ALA A 163 -44.86 -46.65 0.02
C ALA A 163 -46.14 -46.14 -0.67
N ASP A 164 -47.22 -46.95 -0.72
CA ASP A 164 -48.46 -46.63 -1.45
C ASP A 164 -49.63 -46.11 -0.58
N ARG A 165 -49.45 -45.91 0.74
CA ARG A 165 -50.52 -45.32 1.59
C ARG A 165 -50.30 -43.82 1.79
N ASP A 166 -51.27 -43.01 1.35
CA ASP A 166 -51.28 -41.54 1.25
C ASP A 166 -50.83 -40.72 2.49
N GLY A 167 -50.62 -41.34 3.65
CA GLY A 167 -50.12 -40.68 4.87
C GLY A 167 -48.60 -40.52 4.98
N ASP A 168 -47.81 -41.26 4.20
CA ASP A 168 -46.34 -41.40 4.40
C ASP A 168 -45.47 -40.72 3.33
N LYS A 169 -45.93 -39.60 2.76
CA LYS A 169 -45.12 -38.75 1.86
C LYS A 169 -43.83 -38.22 2.51
N MET A 170 -43.71 -38.35 3.83
CA MET A 170 -42.53 -37.97 4.60
C MET A 170 -41.39 -38.99 4.48
N ALA A 171 -41.64 -40.28 4.24
CA ALA A 171 -40.57 -41.27 4.17
C ALA A 171 -39.63 -41.05 2.96
N PRO A 172 -40.14 -40.85 1.72
CA PRO A 172 -39.30 -40.46 0.58
C PRO A 172 -38.66 -39.07 0.76
N SER A 173 -39.35 -38.14 1.45
CA SER A 173 -38.82 -36.81 1.79
C SER A 173 -37.63 -36.90 2.75
N VAL A 174 -37.70 -37.81 3.74
CA VAL A 174 -36.62 -38.09 4.68
C VAL A 174 -35.46 -38.79 3.97
N GLU A 175 -35.72 -39.74 3.06
CA GLU A 175 -34.66 -40.33 2.23
C GLU A 175 -33.93 -39.26 1.41
N LYS A 176 -34.69 -38.33 0.80
CA LYS A 176 -34.11 -37.21 0.07
C LYS A 176 -33.27 -36.30 0.98
N LYS A 177 -33.74 -36.00 2.20
CA LYS A 177 -32.97 -35.21 3.17
C LYS A 177 -31.73 -35.93 3.68
N ILE A 178 -31.77 -37.25 3.84
CA ILE A 178 -30.60 -38.07 4.20
C ILE A 178 -29.58 -38.00 3.06
N ALA A 179 -30.02 -38.11 1.80
CA ALA A 179 -29.15 -37.96 0.65
C ALA A 179 -28.60 -36.52 0.49
N GLU A 180 -29.41 -35.49 0.75
CA GLU A 180 -28.96 -34.10 0.77
C GLU A 180 -27.93 -33.84 1.88
N LEU A 181 -28.13 -34.45 3.06
CA LEU A 181 -27.20 -34.38 4.19
C LEU A 181 -25.90 -35.13 3.89
N GLU A 182 -25.99 -36.33 3.31
CA GLU A 182 -24.85 -37.11 2.85
C GLU A 182 -23.98 -36.32 1.86
N MET A 183 -24.62 -35.71 0.85
CA MET A 183 -23.95 -34.84 -0.12
C MET A 183 -23.39 -33.57 0.53
N GLY A 184 -24.12 -32.97 1.46
CA GLY A 184 -23.67 -31.79 2.20
C GLY A 184 -22.43 -32.05 3.07
N LEU A 185 -22.38 -33.20 3.74
CA LEU A 185 -21.23 -33.64 4.53
C LEU A 185 -20.03 -33.98 3.62
N LEU A 186 -20.27 -34.63 2.48
CA LEU A 186 -19.24 -34.92 1.49
C LEU A 186 -18.61 -33.64 0.91
N HIS A 187 -19.43 -32.63 0.60
CA HIS A 187 -18.93 -31.31 0.15
C HIS A 187 -18.09 -30.57 1.21
N LEU A 188 -18.35 -30.81 2.49
CA LEU A 188 -17.59 -30.22 3.59
C LEU A 188 -16.30 -30.99 3.90
N GLN A 189 -16.32 -32.31 3.73
CA GLN A 189 -15.17 -33.20 3.91
C GLN A 189 -14.13 -32.99 2.80
N GLN A 190 -14.57 -32.96 1.55
CA GLN A 190 -13.71 -32.79 0.41
C GLN A 190 -13.60 -31.30 0.09
N ASN A 191 -12.49 -30.66 0.47
CA ASN A 191 -12.03 -29.48 -0.27
C ASN A 191 -11.68 -29.92 -1.70
N ILE A 192 -12.72 -30.15 -2.51
CA ILE A 192 -12.76 -30.39 -3.94
C ILE A 192 -12.12 -31.70 -4.36
N GLU A 193 -12.87 -32.79 -4.25
CA GLU A 193 -12.66 -33.93 -5.12
C GLU A 193 -13.97 -34.25 -5.82
N ILE A 194 -13.96 -34.19 -7.15
CA ILE A 194 -15.13 -34.55 -7.95
C ILE A 194 -15.16 -36.08 -7.94
N PRO A 195 -16.28 -36.72 -7.59
CA PRO A 195 -16.34 -38.17 -7.47
C PRO A 195 -15.91 -38.83 -8.77
N GLU A 196 -14.96 -39.76 -8.67
CA GLU A 196 -14.47 -40.52 -9.82
C GLU A 196 -15.56 -41.48 -10.31
N ILE A 197 -16.03 -41.29 -11.55
CA ILE A 197 -17.05 -42.16 -12.12
C ILE A 197 -16.40 -43.44 -12.65
N SER A 198 -16.76 -44.58 -12.06
CA SER A 198 -16.51 -45.90 -12.62
C SER A 198 -17.71 -46.38 -13.45
N LEU A 199 -17.57 -46.45 -14.77
CA LEU A 199 -18.57 -47.05 -15.67
C LEU A 199 -18.50 -48.58 -15.56
N LEU A 200 -19.41 -49.20 -14.82
CA LEU A 200 -19.47 -50.66 -14.69
C LEU A 200 -19.96 -51.30 -15.99
N ILE A 201 -19.12 -52.15 -16.61
CA ILE A 201 -19.42 -52.88 -17.84
C ILE A 201 -19.99 -54.26 -17.50
N HIS A 202 -20.88 -54.79 -18.34
CA HIS A 202 -21.43 -56.13 -18.15
C HIS A 202 -20.32 -57.21 -18.19
N PRO A 203 -20.27 -58.16 -17.23
CA PRO A 203 -19.19 -59.16 -17.14
C PRO A 203 -18.97 -59.98 -18.42
N ILE A 204 -20.05 -60.31 -19.14
CA ILE A 204 -19.96 -61.03 -20.43
C ILE A 204 -19.22 -60.21 -21.49
N ILE A 205 -19.46 -58.90 -21.56
CA ILE A 205 -18.79 -58.01 -22.51
C ILE A 205 -17.32 -57.83 -22.11
N ALA A 206 -17.05 -57.67 -20.82
CA ALA A 206 -15.68 -57.56 -20.32
C ALA A 206 -14.87 -58.85 -20.58
N ASN A 207 -15.48 -60.03 -20.46
CA ASN A 207 -14.83 -61.30 -20.75
C ASN A 207 -14.57 -61.50 -22.24
N ILE A 208 -15.52 -61.14 -23.11
CA ILE A 208 -15.34 -61.20 -24.56
C ILE A 208 -14.30 -60.17 -25.03
N ALA A 209 -14.32 -58.95 -24.48
CA ALA A 209 -13.30 -57.94 -24.75
C ALA A 209 -11.88 -58.44 -24.38
N LYS A 210 -11.73 -59.11 -23.22
CA LYS A 210 -10.46 -59.76 -22.83
C LYS A 210 -10.06 -60.87 -23.80
N GLN A 211 -11.00 -61.70 -24.25
CA GLN A 211 -10.73 -62.78 -25.21
C GLN A 211 -10.34 -62.24 -26.59
N CYS A 212 -10.98 -61.18 -27.08
CA CYS A 212 -10.64 -60.52 -28.34
C CYS A 212 -9.29 -59.80 -28.24
N PHE A 213 -8.98 -59.20 -27.09
CA PHE A 213 -7.66 -58.59 -26.83
C PHE A 213 -6.54 -59.64 -26.88
N VAL A 214 -6.75 -60.81 -26.28
CA VAL A 214 -5.79 -61.94 -26.34
C VAL A 214 -5.62 -62.47 -27.78
N ARG A 215 -6.64 -62.34 -28.63
CA ARG A 215 -6.58 -62.69 -30.06
C ARG A 215 -6.00 -61.59 -30.96
N GLY A 216 -5.73 -60.39 -30.41
CA GLY A 216 -5.23 -59.24 -31.18
C GLY A 216 -6.26 -58.64 -32.14
N GLU A 217 -7.53 -59.03 -32.06
CA GLU A 217 -8.60 -58.57 -32.93
C GLU A 217 -9.52 -57.58 -32.22
N LYS A 218 -10.03 -56.57 -32.95
CA LYS A 218 -11.06 -55.67 -32.41
C LYS A 218 -12.37 -56.45 -32.21
N PRO A 219 -13.00 -56.37 -31.03
CA PRO A 219 -14.25 -57.09 -30.78
C PRO A 219 -15.35 -56.62 -31.75
N LYS A 220 -16.09 -57.57 -32.34
CA LYS A 220 -17.15 -57.31 -33.32
C LYS A 220 -18.51 -57.70 -32.75
N VAL A 221 -19.57 -57.08 -33.28
CA VAL A 221 -20.97 -57.37 -32.89
C VAL A 221 -21.36 -58.83 -33.18
N THR A 222 -20.71 -59.47 -34.15
CA THR A 222 -20.93 -60.88 -34.53
C THR A 222 -20.45 -61.89 -33.49
N ASP A 223 -19.53 -61.50 -32.60
CA ASP A 223 -18.93 -62.40 -31.62
C ASP A 223 -19.90 -62.80 -30.49
N PHE A 224 -21.05 -62.13 -30.43
CA PHE A 224 -22.11 -62.34 -29.44
C PHE A 224 -23.21 -63.30 -29.92
N GLY A 225 -23.25 -63.66 -31.21
CA GLY A 225 -24.19 -64.65 -31.78
C GLY A 225 -25.65 -64.43 -31.35
N ASP A 226 -26.28 -65.48 -30.83
CA ASP A 226 -27.70 -65.46 -30.40
C ASP A 226 -27.97 -64.56 -29.18
N LYS A 227 -26.93 -64.22 -28.40
CA LYS A 227 -27.07 -63.37 -27.20
C LYS A 227 -27.38 -61.91 -27.54
N VAL A 228 -27.18 -61.50 -28.80
CA VAL A 228 -27.58 -60.17 -29.30
C VAL A 228 -29.11 -60.04 -29.42
N GLY A 229 -29.82 -61.17 -29.57
CA GLY A 229 -31.28 -61.22 -29.63
C GLY A 229 -31.97 -61.28 -28.26
N ASP A 230 -31.24 -61.56 -27.18
CA ASP A 230 -31.82 -61.80 -25.86
C ASP A 230 -32.38 -60.51 -25.22
N PRO A 231 -33.70 -60.42 -24.99
CA PRO A 231 -34.32 -59.20 -24.47
C PRO A 231 -33.92 -58.91 -23.01
N THR A 232 -33.58 -59.95 -22.24
CA THR A 232 -33.09 -59.84 -20.85
C THR A 232 -31.70 -59.25 -20.79
N PHE A 233 -30.79 -59.69 -21.67
CA PHE A 233 -29.43 -59.17 -21.80
C PHE A 233 -29.44 -57.71 -22.28
N LEU A 234 -30.23 -57.41 -23.32
CA LEU A 234 -30.39 -56.03 -23.81
C LEU A 234 -31.03 -55.10 -22.75
N ASN A 235 -31.97 -55.60 -21.93
CA ASN A 235 -32.53 -54.84 -20.81
C ASN A 235 -31.47 -54.53 -19.74
N HIS A 236 -30.60 -55.49 -19.42
CA HIS A 236 -29.49 -55.27 -18.48
C HIS A 236 -28.50 -54.23 -19.00
N LEU A 237 -28.11 -54.32 -20.27
CA LEU A 237 -27.24 -53.32 -20.91
C LEU A 237 -27.88 -51.94 -20.93
N GLN A 238 -29.15 -51.83 -21.32
CA GLN A 238 -29.90 -50.58 -21.28
C GLN A 238 -29.97 -50.00 -19.86
N SER A 239 -30.17 -50.83 -18.84
CA SER A 239 -30.16 -50.37 -17.44
C SER A 239 -28.78 -49.88 -16.99
N GLY A 240 -27.70 -50.51 -17.47
CA GLY A 240 -26.31 -50.10 -17.25
C GLY A 240 -26.03 -48.74 -17.90
N VAL A 241 -26.40 -48.56 -19.17
CA VAL A 241 -26.27 -47.28 -19.89
C VAL A 241 -27.08 -46.19 -19.21
N ASN A 242 -28.31 -46.47 -18.78
CA ASN A 242 -29.11 -45.48 -18.03
C ASN A 242 -28.49 -45.09 -16.68
N ARG A 243 -27.75 -45.99 -16.01
CA ARG A 243 -26.96 -45.63 -14.82
C ARG A 243 -25.78 -44.74 -15.20
N TRP A 244 -25.07 -45.07 -16.28
CA TRP A 244 -23.98 -44.23 -16.80
C TRP A 244 -24.45 -42.81 -17.11
N ILE A 245 -25.62 -42.64 -17.76
CA ILE A 245 -26.20 -41.31 -18.03
C ILE A 245 -26.39 -40.54 -16.73
N ARG A 246 -26.95 -41.17 -15.69
CA ARG A 246 -27.16 -40.48 -14.40
C ARG A 246 -25.86 -40.09 -13.72
N GLU A 247 -24.85 -40.97 -13.72
CA GLU A 247 -23.55 -40.64 -13.13
C GLU A 247 -22.86 -39.51 -13.89
N ILE A 248 -22.88 -39.54 -15.23
CA ILE A 248 -22.33 -38.45 -16.05
C ILE A 248 -23.10 -37.14 -15.80
N GLN A 249 -24.44 -37.19 -15.71
CA GLN A 249 -25.27 -36.02 -15.41
C GLN A 249 -25.00 -35.42 -14.03
N LYS A 250 -24.60 -36.21 -13.03
CA LYS A 250 -24.20 -35.67 -11.72
C LYS A 250 -22.97 -34.77 -11.84
N VAL A 251 -22.02 -35.14 -12.70
CA VAL A 251 -20.79 -34.35 -12.93
C VAL A 251 -21.05 -33.19 -13.89
N THR A 252 -21.84 -33.36 -14.95
CA THR A 252 -22.10 -32.26 -15.91
C THR A 252 -23.04 -31.18 -15.37
N LYS A 253 -23.88 -31.51 -14.38
CA LYS A 253 -24.72 -30.54 -13.65
C LYS A 253 -24.06 -30.03 -12.36
N LEU A 254 -22.84 -30.46 -12.06
CA LEU A 254 -22.09 -29.97 -10.91
C LEU A 254 -21.68 -28.52 -11.18
N ASP A 255 -22.33 -27.57 -10.52
CA ASP A 255 -21.91 -26.17 -10.54
C ASP A 255 -21.87 -25.63 -9.11
N ARG A 256 -20.84 -24.83 -8.84
CA ARG A 256 -20.63 -24.20 -7.54
C ARG A 256 -20.93 -22.72 -7.66
N ASP A 257 -21.65 -22.18 -6.68
CA ASP A 257 -21.85 -20.73 -6.56
C ASP A 257 -20.51 -20.03 -6.21
N PRO A 258 -19.98 -19.14 -7.06
CA PRO A 258 -18.75 -18.39 -6.81
C PRO A 258 -18.84 -17.43 -5.62
N ALA A 259 -20.05 -17.12 -5.14
CA ALA A 259 -20.22 -16.20 -4.02
C ALA A 259 -19.70 -16.76 -2.68
N SER A 260 -19.67 -18.08 -2.54
CA SER A 260 -19.34 -18.80 -1.31
C SER A 260 -18.04 -19.56 -1.45
N GLY A 261 -16.93 -18.98 -0.98
CA GLY A 261 -15.61 -19.60 -1.00
C GLY A 261 -14.45 -18.64 -1.24
N THR A 262 -13.24 -19.21 -1.31
CA THR A 262 -12.02 -18.53 -1.78
C THR A 262 -11.87 -18.68 -3.29
N ALA A 263 -11.09 -17.78 -3.92
CA ALA A 263 -10.80 -17.90 -5.35
C ALA A 263 -10.06 -19.20 -5.68
N LEU A 264 -9.18 -19.67 -4.77
CA LEU A 264 -8.47 -20.95 -4.88
C LEU A 264 -9.42 -22.13 -5.04
N GLN A 265 -10.51 -22.15 -4.29
CA GLN A 265 -11.46 -23.23 -4.35
C GLN A 265 -12.21 -23.24 -5.69
N GLU A 266 -12.52 -22.08 -6.26
CA GLU A 266 -13.15 -22.02 -7.59
C GLU A 266 -12.19 -22.47 -8.70
N ILE A 267 -10.92 -22.06 -8.64
CA ILE A 267 -9.90 -22.46 -9.61
C ILE A 267 -9.67 -23.99 -9.55
N ARG A 268 -9.50 -24.54 -8.34
CA ARG A 268 -9.34 -25.98 -8.14
C ARG A 268 -10.57 -26.75 -8.61
N PHE A 269 -11.77 -26.22 -8.40
CA PHE A 269 -13.01 -26.82 -8.90
C PHE A 269 -12.99 -26.95 -10.42
N TRP A 270 -12.70 -25.87 -11.14
CA TRP A 270 -12.66 -25.92 -12.61
C TRP A 270 -11.57 -26.84 -13.15
N LEU A 271 -10.38 -26.85 -12.54
CA LEU A 271 -9.29 -27.74 -12.91
C LEU A 271 -9.63 -29.22 -12.66
N ASN A 272 -10.27 -29.50 -11.52
CA ASN A 272 -10.71 -30.86 -11.21
C ASN A 272 -11.87 -31.29 -12.11
N LEU A 273 -12.74 -30.35 -12.49
CA LEU A 273 -13.86 -30.61 -13.41
C LEU A 273 -13.35 -30.90 -14.82
N GLU A 274 -12.34 -30.17 -15.30
CA GLU A 274 -11.63 -30.50 -16.54
C GLU A 274 -11.05 -31.92 -16.51
N ARG A 275 -10.28 -32.26 -15.47
CA ARG A 275 -9.68 -33.61 -15.33
C ARG A 275 -10.74 -34.69 -15.27
N ALA A 276 -11.82 -34.47 -14.51
CA ALA A 276 -12.92 -35.41 -14.39
C ALA A 276 -13.65 -35.61 -15.72
N LEU A 277 -13.99 -34.52 -16.43
CA LEU A 277 -14.65 -34.59 -17.73
C LEU A 277 -13.77 -35.23 -18.80
N ASN A 278 -12.46 -34.92 -18.84
CA ASN A 278 -11.52 -35.56 -19.75
C ASN A 278 -11.39 -37.06 -19.48
N ARG A 279 -11.31 -37.48 -18.20
CA ARG A 279 -11.36 -38.89 -17.83
C ARG A 279 -12.69 -39.54 -18.24
N ILE A 280 -13.83 -38.88 -18.03
CA ILE A 280 -15.14 -39.39 -18.48
C ILE A 280 -15.17 -39.53 -20.01
N GLN A 281 -14.57 -38.59 -20.74
CA GLN A 281 -14.45 -38.64 -22.19
C GLN A 281 -13.56 -39.80 -22.65
N GLU A 282 -12.43 -40.06 -21.98
CA GLU A 282 -11.59 -41.24 -22.21
C GLU A 282 -12.36 -42.53 -21.93
N LYS A 283 -13.13 -42.58 -20.83
CA LYS A 283 -13.96 -43.74 -20.49
C LYS A 283 -15.10 -43.94 -21.51
N ARG A 284 -15.69 -42.89 -22.07
CA ARG A 284 -16.66 -42.97 -23.17
C ARG A 284 -16.02 -43.47 -24.47
N ALA A 285 -14.79 -43.05 -24.76
CA ALA A 285 -14.03 -43.47 -25.92
C ALA A 285 -13.48 -44.90 -25.80
N SER A 286 -13.60 -45.53 -24.62
CA SER A 286 -13.17 -46.91 -24.42
C SER A 286 -13.91 -47.86 -25.37
N PRO A 287 -13.18 -48.81 -25.99
CA PRO A 287 -13.76 -49.71 -26.97
C PRO A 287 -14.85 -50.60 -26.36
N GLU A 288 -14.78 -50.92 -25.07
CA GLU A 288 -15.79 -51.72 -24.38
C GLU A 288 -17.13 -50.99 -24.24
N VAL A 289 -17.10 -49.67 -23.96
CA VAL A 289 -18.30 -48.85 -23.84
C VAL A 289 -18.91 -48.61 -25.23
N LEU A 290 -18.10 -48.28 -26.24
CA LEU A 290 -18.58 -48.12 -27.62
C LEU A 290 -19.22 -49.42 -28.14
N LEU A 291 -18.62 -50.58 -27.85
CA LEU A 291 -19.16 -51.89 -28.18
C LEU A 291 -20.53 -52.12 -27.52
N THR A 292 -20.72 -51.71 -26.26
CA THR A 292 -22.04 -51.85 -25.60
C THR A 292 -23.11 -51.01 -26.29
N LEU A 293 -22.76 -49.82 -26.79
CA LEU A 293 -23.67 -48.94 -27.53
C LEU A 293 -23.97 -49.51 -28.92
N ASP A 294 -22.98 -50.10 -29.59
CA ASP A 294 -23.15 -50.74 -30.90
C ASP A 294 -24.04 -52.00 -30.81
N ILE A 295 -23.92 -52.79 -29.75
CA ILE A 295 -24.80 -53.94 -29.47
C ILE A 295 -26.25 -53.46 -29.26
N LEU A 296 -26.46 -52.39 -28.50
CA LEU A 296 -27.79 -51.80 -28.27
C LEU A 296 -28.38 -51.21 -29.56
N LYS A 297 -27.54 -50.65 -30.43
CA LYS A 297 -27.94 -50.13 -31.75
C LYS A 297 -28.35 -51.27 -32.69
N HIS A 298 -27.60 -52.37 -32.70
CA HIS A 298 -27.95 -53.58 -33.47
C HIS A 298 -29.22 -54.26 -32.94
N GLY A 299 -29.43 -54.24 -31.62
CA GLY A 299 -30.66 -54.72 -30.96
C GLY A 299 -31.89 -53.82 -31.13
N LYS A 300 -31.84 -52.81 -32.02
CA LYS A 300 -32.92 -51.82 -32.30
C LYS A 300 -33.38 -51.00 -31.08
N ARG A 301 -32.56 -50.86 -30.04
CA ARG A 301 -32.88 -50.09 -28.84
C ARG A 301 -32.29 -48.69 -28.88
N PHE A 302 -32.76 -47.90 -29.85
CA PHE A 302 -32.23 -46.56 -30.13
C PHE A 302 -32.43 -45.55 -28.99
N HIS A 303 -33.46 -45.72 -28.15
CA HIS A 303 -33.71 -44.80 -27.04
C HIS A 303 -32.54 -44.68 -26.08
N ALA A 304 -31.84 -45.78 -25.77
CA ALA A 304 -30.72 -45.78 -24.83
C ALA A 304 -29.43 -45.20 -25.44
N THR A 305 -29.21 -45.39 -26.74
CA THR A 305 -28.04 -44.86 -27.44
C THR A 305 -28.20 -43.38 -27.74
N VAL A 306 -29.38 -42.97 -28.20
CA VAL A 306 -29.68 -41.55 -28.46
C VAL A 306 -29.68 -40.76 -27.16
N SER A 307 -30.29 -41.27 -26.08
CA SER A 307 -30.24 -40.60 -24.78
C SER A 307 -28.83 -40.52 -24.21
N PHE A 308 -27.97 -41.52 -24.43
CA PHE A 308 -26.58 -41.45 -24.00
C PHE A 308 -25.80 -40.35 -24.75
N ASP A 309 -26.06 -40.15 -26.04
CA ASP A 309 -25.40 -39.12 -26.83
C ASP A 309 -25.97 -37.71 -26.60
N THR A 310 -27.28 -37.56 -26.37
CA THR A 310 -27.92 -36.25 -26.16
C THR A 310 -27.97 -35.83 -24.69
N ASP A 311 -28.33 -36.74 -23.79
CA ASP A 311 -28.71 -36.39 -22.41
C ASP A 311 -27.52 -36.34 -21.45
N THR A 312 -26.33 -36.73 -21.89
CA THR A 312 -25.12 -36.65 -21.05
C THR A 312 -24.67 -35.20 -20.83
N GLY A 313 -24.95 -34.29 -21.77
CA GLY A 313 -24.50 -32.88 -21.70
C GLY A 313 -22.97 -32.73 -21.67
N LEU A 314 -22.24 -33.82 -21.93
CA LEU A 314 -20.78 -33.90 -21.78
C LEU A 314 -20.06 -33.00 -22.78
N THR A 315 -20.54 -32.94 -24.02
CA THR A 315 -19.95 -32.11 -25.08
C THR A 315 -20.03 -30.63 -24.73
N GLN A 316 -21.19 -30.15 -24.27
CA GLN A 316 -21.38 -28.78 -23.82
C GLN A 316 -20.51 -28.48 -22.59
N ALA A 317 -20.49 -29.37 -21.60
CA ALA A 317 -19.67 -29.20 -20.41
C ALA A 317 -18.18 -29.10 -20.75
N VAL A 318 -17.65 -30.00 -21.58
CA VAL A 318 -16.26 -29.98 -22.05
C VAL A 318 -15.95 -28.70 -22.83
N GLU A 319 -16.85 -28.24 -23.72
CA GLU A 319 -16.67 -26.98 -24.44
C GLU A 319 -16.61 -25.78 -23.47
N THR A 320 -17.53 -25.69 -22.51
CA THR A 320 -17.53 -24.61 -21.52
C THR A 320 -16.28 -24.62 -20.63
N VAL A 321 -15.80 -25.79 -20.23
CA VAL A 321 -14.60 -25.93 -19.41
C VAL A 321 -13.34 -25.56 -20.19
N ASN A 322 -13.24 -26.02 -21.43
CA ASN A 322 -12.14 -25.65 -22.32
C ASN A 322 -12.13 -24.16 -22.64
N ASP A 323 -13.30 -23.52 -22.73
CA ASP A 323 -13.43 -22.07 -22.89
C ASP A 323 -12.97 -21.30 -21.64
N TYR A 324 -13.18 -21.84 -20.43
CA TYR A 324 -12.73 -21.21 -19.18
C TYR A 324 -11.29 -21.54 -18.79
N ASN A 325 -10.72 -22.60 -19.37
CA ASN A 325 -9.38 -23.10 -19.08
C ASN A 325 -8.28 -22.02 -19.20
N PRO A 326 -8.25 -21.15 -20.22
CA PRO A 326 -7.23 -20.11 -20.35
C PRO A 326 -7.22 -19.08 -19.21
N VAL A 327 -8.33 -18.92 -18.49
CA VAL A 327 -8.45 -18.02 -17.34
C VAL A 327 -8.10 -18.75 -16.04
N MET A 328 -8.54 -20.00 -15.89
CA MET A 328 -8.39 -20.77 -14.64
C MET A 328 -7.04 -21.48 -14.53
N LYS A 329 -6.41 -21.84 -15.64
CA LYS A 329 -5.08 -22.46 -15.68
C LYS A 329 -3.99 -21.44 -15.37
N ASP A 330 -3.01 -21.86 -14.57
CA ASP A 330 -1.85 -21.05 -14.16
C ASP A 330 -2.22 -19.72 -13.49
N PHE A 331 -3.28 -19.72 -12.68
CA PHE A 331 -3.69 -18.52 -11.96
C PHE A 331 -2.72 -18.19 -10.81
N PRO A 332 -2.11 -16.99 -10.76
CA PRO A 332 -1.05 -16.65 -9.80
C PRO A 332 -1.61 -16.20 -8.44
N LEU A 333 -2.48 -17.01 -7.82
CA LEU A 333 -2.98 -16.71 -6.47
C LEU A 333 -2.04 -17.19 -5.35
N ASN A 334 -1.20 -18.19 -5.63
CA ASN A 334 -0.23 -18.68 -4.66
C ASN A 334 0.77 -17.58 -4.28
N ASP A 335 1.09 -16.70 -5.23
CA ASP A 335 1.95 -15.54 -5.02
C ASP A 335 1.32 -14.57 -4.01
N LEU A 336 0.00 -14.37 -4.06
CA LEU A 336 -0.72 -13.54 -3.09
C LEU A 336 -0.80 -14.21 -1.72
N LEU A 337 -1.06 -15.52 -1.66
CA LEU A 337 -1.21 -16.26 -0.40
C LEU A 337 0.11 -16.50 0.34
N SER A 338 1.22 -16.55 -0.40
CA SER A 338 2.58 -16.74 0.14
C SER A 338 3.32 -15.42 0.39
N ALA A 339 2.82 -14.29 -0.11
CA ALA A 339 3.47 -13.00 0.05
C ALA A 339 3.53 -12.56 1.54
N SER A 340 4.75 -12.37 2.03
CA SER A 340 5.04 -11.75 3.33
C SER A 340 5.27 -10.23 3.24
N GLU A 341 5.48 -9.72 2.03
CA GLU A 341 5.83 -8.32 1.74
C GLU A 341 4.74 -7.63 0.92
N LEU A 342 4.53 -6.34 1.18
CA LEU A 342 3.54 -5.53 0.47
C LEU A 342 3.86 -5.39 -1.03
N ASP A 343 5.14 -5.36 -1.41
CA ASP A 343 5.56 -5.33 -2.81
C ASP A 343 5.22 -6.62 -3.55
N LYS A 344 5.39 -7.77 -2.90
CA LYS A 344 4.99 -9.07 -3.47
C LYS A 344 3.46 -9.16 -3.63
N ILE A 345 2.70 -8.62 -2.69
CA ILE A 345 1.23 -8.50 -2.84
C ILE A 345 0.89 -7.64 -4.07
N ARG A 346 1.56 -6.49 -4.24
CA ARG A 346 1.35 -5.62 -5.40
C ARG A 346 1.67 -6.32 -6.73
N GLN A 347 2.79 -7.04 -6.78
CA GLN A 347 3.18 -7.82 -7.97
C GLN A 347 2.18 -8.95 -8.26
N ALA A 348 1.77 -9.70 -7.23
CA ALA A 348 0.75 -10.74 -7.35
C ALA A 348 -0.58 -10.17 -7.86
N LEU A 349 -1.02 -9.01 -7.36
CA LEU A 349 -2.23 -8.35 -7.85
C LEU A 349 -2.13 -8.00 -9.34
N LYS A 350 -1.00 -7.43 -9.78
CA LYS A 350 -0.77 -7.13 -11.20
C LYS A 350 -0.80 -8.40 -12.06
N ALA A 351 -0.17 -9.48 -11.60
CA ALA A 351 -0.18 -10.77 -12.29
C ALA A 351 -1.60 -11.35 -12.39
N ILE A 352 -2.36 -11.33 -11.28
CA ILE A 352 -3.76 -11.75 -11.21
C ILE A 352 -4.62 -10.97 -12.20
N PHE A 353 -4.56 -9.63 -12.18
CA PHE A 353 -5.36 -8.80 -13.10
C PHE A 353 -4.94 -8.95 -14.56
N THR A 354 -3.67 -9.26 -14.83
CA THR A 354 -3.19 -9.56 -16.19
C THR A 354 -3.76 -10.88 -16.70
N GLN A 355 -3.84 -11.91 -15.85
CA GLN A 355 -4.51 -13.17 -16.19
C GLN A 355 -6.02 -12.96 -16.41
N LEU A 356 -6.69 -12.14 -15.58
CA LEU A 356 -8.11 -11.83 -15.74
C LEU A 356 -8.44 -11.07 -17.04
N LYS A 357 -7.48 -10.38 -17.67
CA LYS A 357 -7.70 -9.74 -18.98
C LYS A 357 -7.99 -10.77 -20.09
N LYS A 358 -7.57 -12.03 -19.91
CA LYS A 358 -7.88 -13.13 -20.84
C LYS A 358 -9.38 -13.48 -20.91
N ILE A 359 -10.20 -12.98 -19.98
CA ILE A 359 -11.67 -13.11 -20.04
C ILE A 359 -12.23 -12.56 -21.36
N ARG A 360 -11.56 -11.60 -22.00
CA ARG A 360 -11.95 -11.06 -23.31
C ARG A 360 -12.18 -12.13 -24.38
N ASN A 361 -11.42 -13.21 -24.32
CA ASN A 361 -11.39 -14.27 -25.34
C ASN A 361 -12.30 -15.45 -24.98
N THR A 362 -12.89 -15.43 -23.79
CA THR A 362 -13.70 -16.54 -23.24
C THR A 362 -15.14 -16.09 -23.07
N LYS A 363 -16.12 -17.01 -23.07
CA LYS A 363 -17.52 -16.67 -22.79
C LYS A 363 -17.83 -16.60 -21.29
N TYR A 364 -16.84 -16.34 -20.43
CA TYR A 364 -17.01 -16.33 -18.98
C TYR A 364 -18.12 -15.39 -18.51
N PRO A 365 -19.05 -15.81 -17.62
CA PRO A 365 -20.16 -14.98 -17.18
C PRO A 365 -19.69 -13.79 -16.35
N ILE A 366 -20.21 -12.59 -16.66
CA ILE A 366 -19.84 -11.35 -15.98
C ILE A 366 -20.13 -11.43 -14.48
N GLN A 367 -21.30 -11.94 -14.08
CA GLN A 367 -21.65 -12.05 -12.67
C GLN A 367 -20.68 -12.96 -11.89
N ARG A 368 -20.26 -14.09 -12.47
CA ARG A 368 -19.25 -14.97 -11.86
C ARG A 368 -17.89 -14.27 -11.77
N ALA A 369 -17.52 -13.47 -12.77
CA ALA A 369 -16.30 -12.66 -12.73
C ALA A 369 -16.32 -11.64 -11.59
N LEU A 370 -17.44 -10.93 -11.38
CA LEU A 370 -17.56 -9.98 -10.27
C LEU A 370 -17.46 -10.68 -8.91
N ARG A 371 -18.02 -11.90 -8.77
CA ARG A 371 -17.91 -12.71 -7.55
C ARG A 371 -16.49 -13.23 -7.32
N LEU A 372 -15.80 -13.66 -8.37
CA LEU A 372 -14.39 -14.06 -8.29
C LEU A 372 -13.51 -12.88 -7.86
N VAL A 373 -13.76 -11.68 -8.39
CA VAL A 373 -13.08 -10.44 -7.93
C VAL A 373 -13.40 -10.13 -6.47
N GLU A 374 -14.65 -10.37 -6.02
CA GLU A 374 -15.03 -10.24 -4.62
C GLU A 374 -14.28 -11.24 -3.72
N ALA A 375 -14.10 -12.48 -4.17
CA ALA A 375 -13.30 -13.50 -3.48
C ALA A 375 -11.81 -13.11 -3.39
N ILE A 376 -11.22 -12.64 -4.50
CA ILE A 376 -9.83 -12.11 -4.48
C ILE A 376 -9.71 -10.94 -3.51
N SER A 377 -10.71 -10.06 -3.43
CA SER A 377 -10.71 -8.98 -2.43
C SER A 377 -10.74 -9.51 -0.99
N ARG A 378 -11.38 -10.65 -0.72
CA ARG A 378 -11.36 -11.28 0.62
C ARG A 378 -9.97 -11.86 0.89
N ASP A 379 -9.39 -12.55 -0.08
CA ASP A 379 -8.04 -13.10 0.01
C ASP A 379 -7.01 -11.98 0.24
N LEU A 380 -7.07 -10.89 -0.52
CA LEU A 380 -6.26 -9.69 -0.32
C LEU A 380 -6.41 -9.12 1.09
N SER A 381 -7.65 -9.00 1.59
CA SER A 381 -7.88 -8.48 2.94
C SER A 381 -7.29 -9.38 4.02
N SER A 382 -7.38 -10.71 3.85
CA SER A 382 -6.80 -11.67 4.80
C SER A 382 -5.28 -11.61 4.81
N GLN A 383 -4.64 -11.47 3.64
CA GLN A 383 -3.19 -11.35 3.53
C GLN A 383 -2.68 -10.00 4.05
N LEU A 384 -3.38 -8.91 3.75
CA LEU A 384 -3.08 -7.62 4.34
C LEU A 384 -3.18 -7.66 5.86
N LEU A 385 -4.21 -8.31 6.44
CA LEU A 385 -4.31 -8.49 7.88
C LEU A 385 -3.16 -9.34 8.45
N LYS A 386 -2.75 -10.40 7.75
CA LYS A 386 -1.61 -11.25 8.15
C LYS A 386 -0.29 -10.46 8.15
N VAL A 387 0.03 -9.79 7.05
CA VAL A 387 1.26 -8.97 6.92
C VAL A 387 1.24 -7.83 7.94
N LEU A 388 0.09 -7.17 8.12
CA LEU A 388 -0.01 -6.03 9.02
C LEU A 388 -0.01 -6.42 10.51
N GLY A 389 -0.55 -7.60 10.84
CA GLY A 389 -0.53 -8.17 12.17
C GLY A 389 0.89 -8.38 12.70
N THR A 390 1.82 -8.81 11.84
CA THR A 390 3.23 -8.99 12.22
C THR A 390 3.95 -7.68 12.55
N ARG A 391 3.53 -6.55 11.95
CA ARG A 391 4.23 -5.26 12.06
C ARG A 391 3.81 -4.39 13.26
N LYS A 392 2.82 -4.82 14.07
CA LYS A 392 2.31 -4.11 15.26
C LYS A 392 2.34 -2.58 15.10
N LEU A 393 1.59 -2.05 14.13
CA LEU A 393 1.63 -0.65 13.68
C LEU A 393 1.59 0.42 14.79
N MET A 394 0.98 0.13 15.94
CA MET A 394 0.84 1.07 17.07
C MET A 394 2.06 1.06 18.02
N HIS A 395 2.95 0.09 17.90
CA HIS A 395 4.16 -0.02 18.72
C HIS A 395 5.36 0.64 18.03
N VAL A 396 5.34 0.66 16.70
CA VAL A 396 6.41 1.17 15.85
C VAL A 396 6.44 2.70 15.81
N ALA A 397 7.63 3.26 15.56
CA ALA A 397 7.86 4.70 15.40
C ALA A 397 7.13 5.26 14.16
N TYR A 398 6.84 6.56 14.16
CA TYR A 398 6.03 7.18 13.10
C TYR A 398 6.66 7.06 11.70
N ALA A 399 7.99 7.12 11.58
CA ALA A 399 8.69 7.03 10.28
C ALA A 399 8.50 5.67 9.59
N GLU A 400 8.64 4.58 10.34
CA GLU A 400 8.40 3.22 9.84
C GLU A 400 6.91 2.98 9.59
N PHE A 401 6.04 3.51 10.46
CA PHE A 401 4.60 3.50 10.25
C PHE A 401 4.23 4.17 8.93
N GLU A 402 4.77 5.36 8.64
CA GLU A 402 4.45 6.08 7.39
C GLU A 402 4.92 5.31 6.15
N LYS A 403 6.12 4.69 6.18
CA LYS A 403 6.59 3.80 5.09
C LYS A 403 5.63 2.64 4.84
N VAL A 404 5.21 1.94 5.89
CA VAL A 404 4.27 0.80 5.77
C VAL A 404 2.91 1.28 5.27
N MET A 405 2.41 2.40 5.78
CA MET A 405 1.12 2.94 5.34
C MET A 405 1.15 3.36 3.88
N VAL A 406 2.20 4.05 3.43
CA VAL A 406 2.37 4.42 2.01
C VAL A 406 2.39 3.18 1.13
N ALA A 407 3.19 2.16 1.48
CA ALA A 407 3.21 0.89 0.74
C ALA A 407 1.83 0.19 0.72
N CYS A 408 1.07 0.20 1.82
CA CYS A 408 -0.31 -0.32 1.83
C CYS A 408 -1.23 0.48 0.92
N PHE A 409 -1.12 1.81 0.89
CA PHE A 409 -1.94 2.65 0.00
C PHE A 409 -1.55 2.47 -1.46
N GLU A 410 -0.29 2.22 -1.79
CA GLU A 410 0.12 1.82 -3.13
C GLU A 410 -0.50 0.48 -3.56
N VAL A 411 -0.60 -0.49 -2.65
CA VAL A 411 -1.33 -1.75 -2.90
C VAL A 411 -2.82 -1.48 -3.18
N PHE A 412 -3.47 -0.61 -2.40
CA PHE A 412 -4.87 -0.25 -2.66
C PHE A 412 -5.06 0.53 -3.97
N GLN A 413 -4.15 1.44 -4.29
CA GLN A 413 -4.22 2.22 -5.52
C GLN A 413 -4.01 1.32 -6.74
N THR A 414 -3.01 0.43 -6.70
CA THR A 414 -2.81 -0.54 -7.79
C THR A 414 -3.97 -1.50 -7.97
N TRP A 415 -4.64 -1.91 -6.88
CA TRP A 415 -5.90 -2.64 -6.98
C TRP A 415 -6.98 -1.81 -7.70
N GLU A 416 -7.19 -0.55 -7.31
CA GLU A 416 -8.22 0.31 -7.90
C GLU A 416 -7.95 0.60 -9.37
N ASP A 417 -6.71 0.93 -9.74
CA ASP A 417 -6.32 1.21 -11.12
C ASP A 417 -6.49 -0.02 -12.03
N GLU A 418 -6.01 -1.19 -11.59
CA GLU A 418 -6.16 -2.43 -12.39
C GLU A 418 -7.61 -2.93 -12.42
N TYR A 419 -8.36 -2.76 -11.33
CA TYR A 419 -9.78 -3.07 -11.30
C TYR A 419 -10.59 -2.14 -12.21
N GLU A 420 -10.25 -0.85 -12.29
CA GLU A 420 -10.87 0.08 -13.23
C GLU A 420 -10.61 -0.33 -14.68
N LYS A 421 -9.38 -0.72 -15.02
CA LYS A 421 -9.05 -1.29 -16.35
C LYS A 421 -9.88 -2.54 -16.65
N LEU A 422 -10.06 -3.42 -15.66
CA LEU A 422 -10.89 -4.62 -15.79
C LEU A 422 -12.38 -4.26 -15.95
N GLN A 423 -12.88 -3.23 -15.28
CA GLN A 423 -14.25 -2.74 -15.49
C GLN A 423 -14.46 -2.21 -16.91
N VAL A 424 -13.50 -1.46 -17.47
CA VAL A 424 -13.56 -0.99 -18.86
C VAL A 424 -13.65 -2.19 -19.81
N LEU A 425 -12.80 -3.19 -19.61
CA LEU A 425 -12.82 -4.43 -20.40
C LEU A 425 -14.17 -5.17 -20.28
N LEU A 426 -14.71 -5.30 -19.08
CA LEU A 426 -16.04 -5.88 -18.85
C LEU A 426 -17.16 -5.07 -19.53
N ARG A 427 -17.08 -3.73 -19.49
CA ARG A 427 -18.04 -2.87 -20.22
C ARG A 427 -17.94 -3.09 -21.73
N ASP A 428 -16.75 -3.31 -22.28
CA ASP A 428 -16.57 -3.63 -23.69
C ASP A 428 -17.11 -5.01 -24.06
N ILE A 429 -17.02 -6.00 -23.15
CA ILE A 429 -17.67 -7.30 -23.32
C ILE A 429 -19.19 -7.14 -23.29
N VAL A 430 -19.73 -6.34 -22.36
CA VAL A 430 -21.17 -6.02 -22.30
C VAL A 430 -21.63 -5.37 -23.60
N LYS A 431 -20.87 -4.40 -24.13
CA LYS A 431 -21.17 -3.75 -25.42
C LYS A 431 -21.20 -4.77 -26.57
N ARG A 432 -20.24 -5.70 -26.61
CA ARG A 432 -20.19 -6.77 -27.63
C ARG A 432 -21.31 -7.81 -27.49
N LYS A 433 -21.73 -8.12 -26.26
CA LYS A 433 -22.80 -9.08 -25.95
C LYS A 433 -24.20 -8.45 -25.90
N ARG A 434 -24.35 -7.17 -26.25
CA ARG A 434 -25.61 -6.42 -26.17
C ARG A 434 -26.55 -6.79 -27.31
N GLU A 435 -26.95 -8.06 -27.39
CA GLU A 435 -28.06 -8.50 -28.24
C GLU A 435 -29.38 -8.63 -27.47
N GLU A 436 -29.41 -8.58 -26.13
CA GLU A 436 -30.68 -8.43 -25.39
C GLU A 436 -30.58 -7.46 -24.19
N ASN A 437 -31.70 -6.81 -23.91
CA ASN A 437 -31.88 -5.77 -22.89
C ASN A 437 -31.72 -6.30 -21.44
N LEU A 438 -30.51 -6.72 -21.03
CA LEU A 438 -30.20 -6.99 -19.62
C LEU A 438 -29.69 -5.74 -18.89
N LYS A 439 -30.44 -5.29 -17.88
CA LYS A 439 -29.95 -4.35 -16.87
C LYS A 439 -29.01 -5.08 -15.91
N MET A 440 -27.73 -5.17 -16.26
CA MET A 440 -26.72 -5.69 -15.33
C MET A 440 -26.44 -4.69 -14.21
N VAL A 441 -26.57 -5.15 -12.96
CA VAL A 441 -26.26 -4.36 -11.76
C VAL A 441 -24.88 -4.73 -11.25
N TRP A 442 -23.97 -3.75 -11.22
CA TRP A 442 -22.63 -3.88 -10.68
C TRP A 442 -22.67 -3.81 -9.16
N ARG A 443 -22.91 -4.94 -8.48
CA ARG A 443 -22.84 -5.01 -7.01
C ARG A 443 -21.51 -5.62 -6.57
N LEU A 444 -20.47 -4.78 -6.44
CA LEU A 444 -19.26 -5.17 -5.71
C LEU A 444 -19.22 -4.55 -4.32
N SER A 445 -19.21 -5.40 -3.31
CA SER A 445 -18.84 -5.06 -1.94
C SER A 445 -17.46 -5.61 -1.63
N CYS A 446 -16.42 -4.83 -1.93
CA CYS A 446 -15.05 -5.25 -1.67
C CYS A 446 -14.73 -5.17 -0.16
N ALA A 447 -14.26 -6.27 0.42
CA ALA A 447 -13.90 -6.36 1.84
C ALA A 447 -12.74 -5.41 2.21
N HIS A 448 -11.76 -5.27 1.32
CA HIS A 448 -10.58 -4.44 1.57
C HIS A 448 -10.91 -2.94 1.69
N ARG A 449 -12.06 -2.47 1.20
CA ARG A 449 -12.47 -1.06 1.28
C ARG A 449 -12.77 -0.64 2.73
N LYS A 450 -13.34 -1.54 3.53
CA LYS A 450 -13.53 -1.32 4.97
C LYS A 450 -12.19 -1.23 5.70
N LEU A 451 -11.25 -2.11 5.35
CA LEU A 451 -9.89 -2.08 5.88
C LEU A 451 -9.15 -0.79 5.46
N ARG A 452 -9.29 -0.33 4.22
CA ARG A 452 -8.72 0.94 3.75
C ARG A 452 -9.22 2.12 4.57
N SER A 453 -10.53 2.26 4.77
CA SER A 453 -11.10 3.33 5.60
C SER A 453 -10.56 3.28 7.04
N ARG A 454 -10.41 2.08 7.60
CA ARG A 454 -9.81 1.88 8.93
C ARG A 454 -8.37 2.38 8.98
N LEU A 455 -7.57 2.05 7.97
CA LEU A 455 -6.17 2.47 7.82
C LEU A 455 -6.04 3.97 7.58
N ASP A 456 -6.94 4.58 6.81
CA ASP A 456 -7.02 6.04 6.65
C ASP A 456 -7.29 6.75 7.98
N HIS A 457 -8.21 6.23 8.80
CA HIS A 457 -8.45 6.75 10.14
C HIS A 457 -7.20 6.63 11.02
N MET A 458 -6.49 5.48 10.97
CA MET A 458 -5.23 5.32 11.71
C MET A 458 -4.13 6.28 11.25
N ARG A 459 -4.00 6.52 9.93
CA ARG A 459 -3.04 7.47 9.38
C ARG A 459 -3.31 8.88 9.88
N ARG A 460 -4.58 9.31 9.83
CA ARG A 460 -5.01 10.62 10.34
C ARG A 460 -4.73 10.75 11.83
N PHE A 461 -5.07 9.73 12.61
CA PHE A 461 -4.83 9.69 14.06
C PHE A 461 -3.34 9.83 14.41
N ARG A 462 -2.47 9.03 13.79
CA ARG A 462 -1.02 9.08 14.01
C ARG A 462 -0.41 10.43 13.59
N ARG A 463 -0.86 10.99 12.46
CA ARG A 463 -0.44 12.33 12.00
C ARG A 463 -0.86 13.42 12.97
N GLN A 464 -2.12 13.40 13.41
CA GLN A 464 -2.62 14.35 14.40
C GLN A 464 -1.85 14.26 15.72
N LYS A 465 -1.50 13.04 16.17
CA LYS A 465 -0.66 12.84 17.36
C LYS A 465 0.74 13.44 17.16
N GLU A 466 1.44 13.10 16.08
CA GLU A 466 2.82 13.57 15.89
C GLU A 466 2.87 15.07 15.70
N GLN A 467 1.89 15.64 14.97
CA GLN A 467 1.68 17.08 14.91
C GLN A 467 1.50 17.65 16.31
N PHE A 468 0.54 17.13 17.10
CA PHE A 468 0.28 17.63 18.45
C PHE A 468 1.50 17.55 19.36
N ARG A 469 2.24 16.43 19.32
CA ARG A 469 3.50 16.26 20.06
C ARG A 469 4.55 17.28 19.62
N ALA A 470 4.76 17.45 18.32
CA ALA A 470 5.70 18.44 17.79
C ALA A 470 5.29 19.86 18.18
N VAL A 471 3.98 20.14 18.23
CA VAL A 471 3.46 21.42 18.64
C VAL A 471 3.67 21.66 20.14
N ILE A 472 3.36 20.69 21.00
CA ILE A 472 3.61 20.78 22.45
C ILE A 472 5.10 21.01 22.74
N VAL A 473 5.99 20.24 22.09
CA VAL A 473 7.45 20.39 22.26
C VAL A 473 7.95 21.74 21.78
N ARG A 474 7.38 22.30 20.70
CA ARG A 474 7.72 23.63 20.20
C ARG A 474 7.21 24.75 21.10
N VAL A 475 6.01 24.59 21.67
CA VAL A 475 5.32 25.60 22.47
C VAL A 475 5.85 25.67 23.90
N LEU A 476 6.15 24.53 24.53
CA LEU A 476 6.58 24.44 25.93
C LEU A 476 8.11 24.47 26.12
N ARG A 477 8.88 24.81 25.09
CA ARG A 477 10.35 24.95 25.25
C ARG A 477 10.68 26.23 26.03
N PRO A 478 11.44 26.18 27.15
CA PRO A 478 11.77 27.39 27.91
C PRO A 478 12.68 28.34 27.11
N ARG A 479 12.57 29.66 27.38
CA ARG A 479 13.61 30.62 27.00
C ARG A 479 14.91 30.20 27.67
N VAL A 480 15.93 29.81 26.91
CA VAL A 480 17.31 29.97 27.36
C VAL A 480 17.51 31.48 27.50
N LYS A 481 17.39 32.01 28.73
CA LYS A 481 17.88 33.35 29.03
C LYS A 481 19.35 33.33 28.68
N LYS A 482 19.74 34.00 27.58
CA LYS A 482 21.12 34.41 27.40
C LYS A 482 21.44 35.31 28.59
N ILE A 483 22.20 34.79 29.55
CA ILE A 483 22.84 35.62 30.55
C ILE A 483 23.76 36.55 29.75
N SER A 484 23.49 37.85 29.80
CA SER A 484 24.40 38.88 29.35
C SER A 484 25.65 38.80 30.22
N HIS A 485 26.68 38.10 29.76
CA HIS A 485 28.02 38.22 30.33
C HIS A 485 28.59 39.57 29.89
N ALA A 486 28.99 40.38 30.88
CA ALA A 486 29.90 41.49 30.66
C ALA A 486 31.24 40.94 30.12
N PRO A 487 31.90 41.63 29.17
CA PRO A 487 33.12 41.11 28.56
C PRO A 487 34.32 41.44 29.46
N GLY A 488 34.96 40.41 30.01
CA GLY A 488 36.27 40.53 30.63
C GLY A 488 36.45 39.65 31.85
N GLU A 489 36.75 38.36 31.64
CA GLU A 489 37.69 37.58 32.45
C GLU A 489 37.95 36.23 31.79
N THR A 490 39.22 35.82 31.79
CA THR A 490 39.80 34.71 31.04
C THR A 490 39.89 33.42 31.86
N VAL A 491 39.43 32.32 31.24
CA VAL A 491 39.92 30.91 31.29
C VAL A 491 39.72 30.15 32.61
N GLU A 492 38.92 29.07 32.58
CA GLU A 492 39.38 27.67 32.67
C GLU A 492 38.20 26.67 32.63
N SER A 493 38.46 25.52 32.01
CA SER A 493 37.53 24.41 31.80
C SER A 493 37.68 23.40 32.93
N ARG A 494 36.62 23.13 33.70
CA ARG A 494 36.46 21.91 34.50
C ARG A 494 35.00 21.65 34.92
N ASP A 495 34.55 20.44 34.58
CA ASP A 495 33.58 19.58 35.27
C ASP A 495 32.09 19.98 35.37
N MET A 496 31.34 19.48 34.39
CA MET A 496 30.21 18.56 34.57
C MET A 496 29.73 18.31 36.02
N LYS A 497 28.85 19.18 36.54
CA LYS A 497 27.79 18.80 37.49
C LYS A 497 26.52 19.60 37.20
N VAL A 498 25.56 18.90 36.60
CA VAL A 498 24.10 19.10 36.70
C VAL A 498 23.68 20.55 36.99
N ALA A 499 23.70 21.40 35.97
CA ALA A 499 22.84 22.56 35.96
C ALA A 499 21.40 22.02 35.89
N GLY A 500 20.74 21.97 37.05
CA GLY A 500 19.34 21.64 37.18
C GLY A 500 18.51 22.58 36.30
N VAL A 501 18.16 22.10 35.11
CA VAL A 501 17.12 22.68 34.29
C VAL A 501 15.83 22.44 35.06
N LEU A 502 15.29 23.47 35.70
CA LEU A 502 13.92 23.48 36.16
C LEU A 502 13.04 23.35 34.90
N PHE A 503 12.68 22.11 34.56
CA PHE A 503 11.45 21.86 33.84
C PHE A 503 10.33 22.35 34.76
N ASP A 504 9.43 23.21 34.29
CA ASP A 504 8.15 23.39 34.99
C ASP A 504 7.51 21.99 35.10
N GLU A 505 7.31 21.47 36.31
CA GLU A 505 6.76 20.12 36.55
C GLU A 505 5.42 19.90 35.81
N ALA A 506 4.68 20.98 35.56
CA ALA A 506 3.45 20.98 34.79
C ALA A 506 3.63 20.71 33.27
N ASP A 507 4.83 20.94 32.72
CA ASP A 507 5.13 20.79 31.27
C ASP A 507 5.54 19.36 30.92
N ALA A 508 6.27 18.71 31.82
CA ALA A 508 6.49 17.27 31.77
C ALA A 508 5.15 16.51 31.89
N SER A 509 4.27 16.96 32.79
CA SER A 509 2.95 16.36 33.01
C SER A 509 2.04 16.38 31.76
N ALA A 510 2.05 17.46 30.96
CA ALA A 510 1.24 17.51 29.73
C ALA A 510 1.72 16.53 28.65
N ILE A 511 3.05 16.35 28.52
CA ILE A 511 3.63 15.39 27.57
C ILE A 511 3.39 13.95 28.04
N GLU A 512 3.53 13.70 29.34
CA GLU A 512 3.23 12.42 29.98
C GLU A 512 1.76 12.04 29.83
N GLU A 513 0.83 12.98 30.01
CA GLU A 513 -0.60 12.74 29.87
C GLU A 513 -0.99 12.34 28.43
N VAL A 514 -0.36 12.95 27.42
CA VAL A 514 -0.54 12.58 26.01
C VAL A 514 0.07 11.21 25.69
N ASN A 515 1.21 10.88 26.29
CA ASN A 515 1.82 9.56 26.14
C ASN A 515 0.97 8.46 26.80
N LEU A 516 0.47 8.70 28.02
CA LEU A 516 -0.44 7.79 28.73
C LEU A 516 -1.77 7.61 27.97
N ALA A 517 -2.32 8.69 27.39
CA ALA A 517 -3.49 8.60 26.53
C ALA A 517 -3.23 7.68 25.33
N TYR A 518 -2.03 7.77 24.75
CA TYR A 518 -1.64 6.96 23.62
C TYR A 518 -1.35 5.49 23.98
N GLU A 519 -0.78 5.22 25.16
CA GLU A 519 -0.54 3.86 25.65
C GLU A 519 -1.85 3.08 25.79
N ASN A 520 -2.91 3.74 26.28
CA ASN A 520 -4.24 3.14 26.34
C ASN A 520 -4.79 2.77 24.95
N VAL A 521 -4.49 3.56 23.91
CA VAL A 521 -4.89 3.26 22.53
C VAL A 521 -4.02 2.15 21.92
N LYS A 522 -2.77 2.04 22.35
CA LYS A 522 -1.80 1.03 21.88
C LYS A 522 -2.14 -0.39 22.34
N GLN A 523 -2.85 -0.54 23.46
CA GLN A 523 -3.30 -1.83 24.00
C GLN A 523 -4.47 -2.45 23.24
N VAL A 524 -5.19 -1.67 22.42
CA VAL A 524 -6.33 -2.18 21.64
C VAL A 524 -5.89 -2.58 20.24
N ASP A 525 -6.35 -3.75 19.81
CA ASP A 525 -6.10 -4.27 18.46
C ASP A 525 -6.76 -3.38 17.41
N CYS A 526 -5.94 -2.53 16.81
CA CYS A 526 -6.38 -1.57 15.80
C CYS A 526 -6.75 -2.20 14.45
N LEU A 527 -6.41 -3.48 14.25
CA LEU A 527 -6.60 -4.21 12.99
C LEU A 527 -7.89 -5.02 12.94
N ASP A 528 -8.62 -5.13 14.04
CA ASP A 528 -9.90 -5.85 14.04
C ASP A 528 -10.99 -4.99 13.38
N VAL A 529 -11.50 -5.48 12.25
CA VAL A 529 -12.59 -4.86 11.47
C VAL A 529 -13.94 -5.50 11.81
N SER A 530 -13.99 -6.38 12.83
CA SER A 530 -15.24 -6.90 13.37
C SER A 530 -16.11 -5.77 13.93
N LYS A 531 -17.41 -6.03 14.08
CA LYS A 531 -18.33 -5.05 14.68
C LYS A 531 -17.94 -4.72 16.12
N GLU A 532 -17.30 -5.65 16.82
CA GLU A 532 -16.80 -5.47 18.19
C GLU A 532 -15.52 -4.63 18.19
N GLY A 533 -14.60 -4.90 17.26
CA GLY A 533 -13.38 -4.10 17.05
C GLY A 533 -13.66 -2.64 16.70
N ILE A 534 -14.70 -2.37 15.88
CA ILE A 534 -15.13 -1.00 15.56
C ILE A 534 -15.64 -0.27 16.81
N LYS A 535 -16.48 -0.93 17.63
CA LYS A 535 -17.01 -0.34 18.88
C LYS A 535 -15.89 -0.10 19.89
N ALA A 536 -14.99 -1.07 20.06
CA ALA A 536 -13.84 -0.94 20.95
C ALA A 536 -12.94 0.24 20.51
N TRP A 537 -12.66 0.33 19.20
CA TRP A 537 -11.87 1.44 18.66
C TRP A 537 -12.55 2.79 18.87
N GLU A 538 -13.84 2.92 18.55
CA GLU A 538 -14.57 4.18 18.75
C GLU A 538 -14.60 4.59 20.22
N ALA A 539 -14.80 3.64 21.14
CA ALA A 539 -14.72 3.90 22.58
C ALA A 539 -13.32 4.35 23.01
N THR A 540 -12.26 3.76 22.48
CA THR A 540 -10.88 4.19 22.78
C THR A 540 -10.55 5.56 22.20
N MET A 541 -11.06 5.89 21.01
CA MET A 541 -10.88 7.22 20.43
C MET A 541 -11.60 8.28 21.26
N LYS A 542 -12.84 8.01 21.72
CA LYS A 542 -13.55 8.93 22.63
C LYS A 542 -12.75 9.20 23.91
N ARG A 543 -12.19 8.16 24.53
CA ARG A 543 -11.32 8.32 25.71
C ARG A 543 -10.04 9.11 25.42
N TYR A 544 -9.46 8.93 24.24
CA TYR A 544 -8.28 9.68 23.81
C TYR A 544 -8.62 11.16 23.56
N ASP A 545 -9.72 11.42 22.85
CA ASP A 545 -10.20 12.77 22.56
C ASP A 545 -10.53 13.53 23.85
N GLU A 546 -11.26 12.91 24.80
CA GLU A 546 -11.52 13.52 26.12
C GLU A 546 -10.24 13.89 26.87
N ARG A 547 -9.18 13.07 26.75
CA ARG A 547 -7.90 13.33 27.42
C ARG A 547 -7.09 14.40 26.70
N ILE A 548 -7.16 14.44 25.37
CA ILE A 548 -6.61 15.56 24.59
C ILE A 548 -7.35 16.85 24.93
N ASP A 549 -8.67 16.84 25.05
CA ASP A 549 -9.45 18.04 25.35
C ASP A 549 -9.09 18.61 26.74
N ARG A 550 -8.75 17.76 27.72
CA ARG A 550 -8.18 18.20 29.01
C ARG A 550 -6.82 18.86 28.87
N VAL A 551 -5.95 18.33 28.02
CA VAL A 551 -4.65 18.97 27.73
C VAL A 551 -4.88 20.28 26.95
N GLU A 552 -5.84 20.31 26.03
CA GLU A 552 -6.20 21.49 25.24
C GLU A 552 -6.74 22.61 26.12
N THR A 553 -7.61 22.32 27.09
CA THR A 553 -8.12 23.30 28.05
C THR A 553 -7.03 23.87 28.95
N ARG A 554 -6.03 23.06 29.36
CA ARG A 554 -4.83 23.55 30.06
C ARG A 554 -3.94 24.44 29.19
N ILE A 555 -3.75 24.08 27.92
CA ILE A 555 -3.02 24.94 26.98
C ILE A 555 -3.79 26.24 26.74
N THR A 556 -5.11 26.16 26.67
CA THR A 556 -6.01 27.31 26.45
C THR A 556 -5.97 28.29 27.61
N THR A 557 -6.00 27.81 28.86
CA THR A 557 -5.85 28.68 30.04
C THR A 557 -4.51 29.40 30.05
N ARG A 558 -3.41 28.70 29.76
CA ARG A 558 -2.09 29.34 29.62
C ARG A 558 -2.00 30.34 28.48
N LEU A 559 -2.63 30.05 27.35
CA LEU A 559 -2.74 30.97 26.23
C LEU A 559 -3.47 32.26 26.64
N ARG A 560 -4.57 32.14 27.41
CA ARG A 560 -5.28 33.29 27.96
C ARG A 560 -4.40 34.11 28.90
N ASP A 561 -3.65 33.45 29.78
CA ASP A 561 -2.78 34.13 30.73
C ASP A 561 -1.63 34.88 30.02
N GLN A 562 -0.97 34.24 29.05
CA GLN A 562 0.09 34.89 28.27
C GLN A 562 -0.43 36.04 27.42
N LEU A 563 -1.62 35.90 26.83
CA LEU A 563 -2.23 36.94 26.03
C LEU A 563 -2.76 38.10 26.88
N GLY A 564 -3.20 37.83 28.11
CA GLY A 564 -3.56 38.86 29.09
C GLY A 564 -2.37 39.71 29.56
N THR A 565 -1.14 39.17 29.50
CA THR A 565 0.08 39.92 29.84
C THR A 565 0.64 40.77 28.69
N ALA A 566 0.27 40.47 27.43
CA ALA A 566 0.81 41.16 26.26
C ALA A 566 0.10 42.50 26.03
N LYS A 567 0.88 43.57 25.85
CA LYS A 567 0.34 44.91 25.58
C LYS A 567 0.53 45.35 24.13
N ASP A 568 1.58 44.87 23.47
CA ASP A 568 1.91 45.23 22.09
C ASP A 568 1.34 44.24 21.06
N SER A 569 0.99 44.74 19.86
CA SER A 569 0.49 43.91 18.76
C SER A 569 1.55 42.90 18.31
N ASN A 570 2.83 43.30 18.26
CA ASN A 570 3.92 42.41 17.88
C ASN A 570 4.19 41.32 18.92
N GLU A 571 4.02 41.61 20.21
CA GLU A 571 4.12 40.61 21.28
C GLU A 571 2.98 39.60 21.18
N MET A 572 1.76 40.06 20.94
CA MET A 572 0.61 39.18 20.68
C MET A 572 0.88 38.29 19.45
N PHE A 573 1.35 38.84 18.33
CA PHE A 573 1.71 38.06 17.15
C PHE A 573 2.90 37.11 17.38
N SER A 574 3.86 37.47 18.22
CA SER A 574 4.97 36.59 18.62
C SER A 574 4.47 35.41 19.47
N ILE A 575 3.45 35.61 20.29
CA ILE A 575 2.77 34.53 20.99
C ILE A 575 2.00 33.70 19.97
N PHE A 576 1.09 34.28 19.18
CA PHE A 576 0.29 33.53 18.21
C PHE A 576 1.12 32.74 17.19
N SER A 577 2.23 33.28 16.68
CA SER A 577 3.11 32.55 15.75
C SER A 577 3.75 31.30 16.39
N ARG A 578 4.00 31.31 17.70
CA ARG A 578 4.46 30.11 18.44
C ARG A 578 3.36 29.05 18.55
N TYR A 579 2.12 29.49 18.75
CA TYR A 579 0.95 28.61 18.87
C TYR A 579 0.24 28.34 17.54
N ASN A 580 0.77 28.82 16.39
CA ASN A 580 0.13 28.74 15.08
C ASN A 580 -0.28 27.30 14.70
N ALA A 581 0.58 26.34 15.02
CA ALA A 581 0.32 24.94 14.73
C ALA A 581 -0.83 24.32 15.57
N LEU A 582 -1.39 25.05 16.56
CA LEU A 582 -2.54 24.65 17.36
C LEU A 582 -3.88 25.21 16.84
N PHE A 583 -3.88 26.12 15.87
CA PHE A 583 -5.10 26.83 15.42
C PHE A 583 -6.09 25.94 14.64
N VAL A 584 -5.70 24.71 14.33
CA VAL A 584 -6.57 23.69 13.74
C VAL A 584 -7.62 23.18 14.75
N ARG A 585 -7.38 23.35 16.06
CA ARG A 585 -8.20 22.74 17.11
C ARG A 585 -9.38 23.62 17.57
N PRO A 586 -10.53 23.02 17.95
CA PRO A 586 -11.75 23.78 18.21
C PRO A 586 -11.72 24.63 19.48
N HIS A 587 -11.14 24.14 20.58
CA HIS A 587 -11.17 24.87 21.86
C HIS A 587 -10.17 26.02 21.87
N ILE A 588 -8.98 25.81 21.30
CA ILE A 588 -7.98 26.87 21.10
C ILE A 588 -8.53 27.93 20.14
N ARG A 589 -9.19 27.52 19.05
CA ARG A 589 -9.88 28.45 18.15
C ARG A 589 -11.00 29.22 18.84
N GLY A 590 -11.73 28.58 19.75
CA GLY A 590 -12.75 29.20 20.59
C GLY A 590 -12.17 30.32 21.46
N ALA A 591 -11.05 30.07 22.14
CA ALA A 591 -10.39 31.09 22.95
C ALA A 591 -9.80 32.24 22.11
N ILE A 592 -9.28 31.95 20.91
CA ILE A 592 -8.81 33.01 20.01
C ILE A 592 -9.96 33.97 19.65
N ARG A 593 -11.18 33.45 19.39
CA ARG A 593 -12.35 34.28 19.06
C ARG A 593 -12.64 35.37 20.09
N GLU A 594 -12.41 35.09 21.37
CA GLU A 594 -12.60 36.08 22.44
C GLU A 594 -11.63 37.28 22.32
N TYR A 595 -10.43 37.05 21.78
CA TYR A 595 -9.41 38.09 21.59
C TYR A 595 -9.32 38.60 20.15
N GLN A 596 -10.11 38.07 19.21
CA GLN A 596 -10.11 38.50 17.81
C GLN A 596 -10.40 39.98 17.67
N SER A 597 -11.42 40.49 18.38
CA SER A 597 -11.74 41.93 18.34
C SER A 597 -10.59 42.79 18.88
N GLN A 598 -9.94 42.35 19.97
CA GLN A 598 -8.82 43.11 20.54
C GLN A 598 -7.58 43.08 19.63
N LEU A 599 -7.33 41.97 18.92
CA LEU A 599 -6.23 41.88 17.97
C LEU A 599 -6.52 42.71 16.71
N ILE A 600 -7.72 42.60 16.15
CA ILE A 600 -8.15 43.36 14.99
C ILE A 600 -8.11 44.85 15.27
N GLN A 601 -8.57 45.28 16.45
CA GLN A 601 -8.53 46.68 16.85
C GLN A 601 -7.09 47.21 16.97
N ARG A 602 -6.18 46.46 17.60
CA ARG A 602 -4.75 46.85 17.66
C ARG A 602 -4.08 46.89 16.29
N VAL A 603 -4.39 45.94 15.41
CA VAL A 603 -3.89 45.97 14.01
C VAL A 603 -4.46 47.15 13.26
N LYS A 604 -5.71 47.52 13.52
CA LYS A 604 -6.32 48.72 12.97
C LYS A 604 -5.56 49.96 13.43
N ASP A 605 -5.25 50.08 14.73
CA ASP A 605 -4.45 51.18 15.27
C ASP A 605 -3.06 51.25 14.61
N ASP A 606 -2.41 50.09 14.37
CA ASP A 606 -1.14 50.02 13.66
C ASP A 606 -1.26 50.47 12.19
N ILE A 607 -2.34 50.07 11.49
CA ILE A 607 -2.63 50.50 10.12
C ILE A 607 -2.95 52.00 10.06
N GLU A 608 -3.69 52.52 11.05
CA GLU A 608 -3.95 53.96 11.19
C GLU A 608 -2.64 54.73 11.41
N SER A 609 -1.71 54.19 12.21
CA SER A 609 -0.37 54.77 12.37
C SER A 609 0.44 54.77 11.06
N LEU A 610 0.30 53.75 10.22
CA LEU A 610 0.88 53.73 8.88
C LEU A 610 0.21 54.75 7.96
N HIS A 611 -1.10 54.92 8.11
CA HIS A 611 -1.87 55.90 7.37
C HIS A 611 -1.44 57.32 7.73
N ASP A 612 -1.20 57.61 9.01
CA ASP A 612 -0.70 58.91 9.47
C ASP A 612 0.74 59.16 9.01
N LYS A 613 1.60 58.15 9.00
CA LYS A 613 2.93 58.24 8.37
C LYS A 613 2.83 58.56 6.87
N PHE A 614 1.83 58.02 6.17
CA PHE A 614 1.60 58.30 4.76
C PHE A 614 1.07 59.73 4.51
N LYS A 615 0.16 60.24 5.37
CA LYS A 615 -0.40 61.60 5.27
C LYS A 615 0.65 62.70 5.32
N VAL A 616 1.74 62.49 6.07
CA VAL A 616 2.87 63.44 6.15
C VAL A 616 3.59 63.59 4.79
N GLN A 617 3.34 62.71 3.83
CA GLN A 617 3.95 62.67 2.49
C GLN A 617 5.48 62.52 2.51
N TYR A 618 6.00 61.88 1.46
CA TYR A 618 7.43 61.62 1.36
C TYR A 618 8.31 62.88 1.40
N PRO A 619 8.01 63.98 0.68
CA PRO A 619 8.91 65.14 0.61
C PRO A 619 9.07 65.89 1.93
N GLN A 620 8.06 65.87 2.81
CA GLN A 620 8.08 66.54 4.11
C GLN A 620 8.65 65.65 5.22
N SER A 621 8.67 64.33 5.00
CA SER A 621 9.22 63.35 5.94
C SER A 621 10.74 63.43 6.05
N GLN A 622 11.28 63.02 7.21
CA GLN A 622 12.72 62.84 7.39
C GLN A 622 13.31 61.80 6.42
N ALA A 623 12.48 60.91 5.84
CA ALA A 623 12.92 59.90 4.89
C ALA A 623 13.48 60.53 3.59
N CYS A 624 12.95 61.68 3.14
CA CYS A 624 13.48 62.39 1.98
C CYS A 624 14.90 62.93 2.23
N LYS A 625 15.14 63.50 3.42
CA LYS A 625 16.47 63.98 3.81
C LYS A 625 17.46 62.81 3.93
N MET A 626 17.03 61.71 4.55
CA MET A 626 17.86 60.52 4.69
C MET A 626 18.12 59.82 3.36
N SER A 627 17.15 59.79 2.43
CA SER A 627 17.35 59.22 1.10
C SER A 627 18.29 60.07 0.26
N HIS A 628 18.15 61.39 0.33
CA HIS A 628 19.02 62.33 -0.38
C HIS A 628 20.47 62.22 0.11
N VAL A 629 20.68 62.03 1.42
CA VAL A 629 22.02 61.75 1.99
C VAL A 629 22.59 60.40 1.52
N ARG A 630 21.75 59.45 1.13
CA ARG A 630 22.15 58.13 0.58
C ARG A 630 22.16 58.09 -0.95
N ASP A 631 22.20 59.25 -1.60
CA ASP A 631 22.19 59.41 -3.06
C ASP A 631 20.98 58.75 -3.77
N LEU A 632 19.84 58.63 -3.08
CA LEU A 632 18.60 58.19 -3.69
C LEU A 632 17.82 59.42 -4.20
N PRO A 633 17.55 59.50 -5.53
CA PRO A 633 16.69 60.54 -6.09
C PRO A 633 15.33 60.58 -5.41
N PRO A 634 14.70 61.76 -5.29
CA PRO A 634 13.45 61.93 -4.56
C PRO A 634 12.30 61.08 -5.13
N VAL A 635 12.32 60.79 -6.44
CA VAL A 635 11.36 59.88 -7.10
C VAL A 635 11.61 58.43 -6.70
N SER A 636 12.85 57.94 -6.80
CA SER A 636 13.17 56.58 -6.36
C SER A 636 12.94 56.37 -4.86
N GLY A 637 13.23 57.39 -4.05
CA GLY A 637 13.05 57.40 -2.62
C GLY A 637 11.57 57.35 -2.23
N SER A 638 10.71 58.11 -2.91
CA SER A 638 9.26 58.08 -2.66
C SER A 638 8.65 56.73 -3.03
N ILE A 639 9.11 56.11 -4.12
CA ILE A 639 8.68 54.76 -4.52
C ILE A 639 9.13 53.70 -3.51
N ILE A 640 10.39 53.75 -3.04
CA ILE A 640 10.91 52.80 -2.04
C ILE A 640 10.14 52.96 -0.73
N TRP A 641 9.92 54.19 -0.29
CA TRP A 641 9.17 54.48 0.93
C TRP A 641 7.72 54.00 0.84
N ALA A 642 7.02 54.29 -0.26
CA ALA A 642 5.65 53.81 -0.49
C ALA A 642 5.59 52.27 -0.55
N LYS A 643 6.53 51.61 -1.25
CA LYS A 643 6.62 50.15 -1.29
C LYS A 643 6.98 49.53 0.07
N GLN A 644 7.75 50.23 0.90
CA GLN A 644 8.07 49.74 2.23
C GLN A 644 6.84 49.77 3.14
N ILE A 645 6.01 50.81 3.02
CA ILE A 645 4.71 50.88 3.71
C ILE A 645 3.76 49.80 3.19
N ASP A 646 3.69 49.56 1.88
CA ASP A 646 2.88 48.46 1.29
C ASP A 646 3.34 47.07 1.78
N ARG A 647 4.66 46.86 1.92
CA ARG A 647 5.20 45.63 2.52
C ARG A 647 4.80 45.48 3.98
N GLN A 648 4.83 46.55 4.76
CA GLN A 648 4.41 46.53 6.17
C GLN A 648 2.90 46.27 6.29
N LEU A 649 2.08 46.91 5.45
CA LEU A 649 0.65 46.66 5.35
C LEU A 649 0.37 45.19 4.99
N THR A 650 1.04 44.67 3.95
CA THR A 650 0.91 43.27 3.53
C THR A 650 1.37 42.31 4.63
N ALA A 651 2.41 42.68 5.39
CA ALA A 651 2.86 41.89 6.53
C ALA A 651 1.82 41.84 7.66
N TYR A 652 1.15 42.96 7.97
CA TYR A 652 0.06 42.97 8.94
C TYR A 652 -1.15 42.17 8.45
N MET A 653 -1.53 42.30 7.18
CA MET A 653 -2.62 41.52 6.57
C MET A 653 -2.32 40.02 6.59
N LYS A 654 -1.09 39.64 6.23
CA LYS A 654 -0.64 38.24 6.28
C LYS A 654 -0.64 37.70 7.72
N ARG A 655 -0.23 38.50 8.70
CA ARG A 655 -0.28 38.11 10.12
C ARG A 655 -1.71 37.92 10.62
N VAL A 656 -2.66 38.76 10.19
CA VAL A 656 -4.09 38.57 10.48
C VAL A 656 -4.63 37.31 9.82
N GLU A 657 -4.23 37.04 8.58
CA GLU A 657 -4.57 35.81 7.86
C GLU A 657 -4.01 34.56 8.54
N ASP A 658 -2.77 34.59 9.00
CA ASP A 658 -2.11 33.49 9.70
C ASP A 658 -2.79 33.16 11.05
N VAL A 659 -3.35 34.17 11.75
CA VAL A 659 -3.96 33.98 13.09
C VAL A 659 -5.41 33.52 13.00
N LEU A 660 -6.19 34.05 12.07
CA LEU A 660 -7.63 33.75 11.96
C LEU A 660 -7.96 32.72 10.87
N GLY A 661 -6.98 32.36 10.03
CA GLY A 661 -7.19 31.61 8.79
C GLY A 661 -8.06 32.39 7.80
N LYS A 662 -8.53 31.75 6.73
CA LYS A 662 -9.35 32.39 5.68
C LYS A 662 -10.72 32.95 6.14
N GLY A 663 -11.04 32.85 7.43
CA GLY A 663 -12.31 33.31 8.01
C GLY A 663 -12.31 34.74 8.56
N TRP A 664 -11.19 35.46 8.58
CA TRP A 664 -11.16 36.86 9.06
C TRP A 664 -11.91 37.81 8.14
N GLU A 665 -11.97 37.49 6.85
CA GLU A 665 -12.69 38.28 5.85
C GLU A 665 -14.20 38.35 6.13
N ASN A 666 -14.77 37.29 6.73
CA ASN A 666 -16.19 37.21 7.05
C ASN A 666 -16.55 37.89 8.38
N HIS A 667 -15.56 38.33 9.15
CA HIS A 667 -15.79 39.06 10.41
C HIS A 667 -16.12 40.53 10.12
N VAL A 668 -17.05 41.13 10.87
CA VAL A 668 -17.51 42.52 10.66
C VAL A 668 -16.35 43.51 10.71
N GLU A 669 -15.38 43.30 11.61
CA GLU A 669 -14.20 44.15 11.73
C GLU A 669 -13.10 43.78 10.72
N GLY A 670 -13.06 42.52 10.26
CA GLY A 670 -12.13 42.07 9.23
C GLY A 670 -12.51 42.56 7.83
N LEU A 671 -13.80 42.67 7.53
CA LEU A 671 -14.30 43.30 6.32
C LEU A 671 -13.93 44.80 6.27
N LYS A 672 -14.05 45.50 7.40
CA LYS A 672 -13.61 46.90 7.53
C LYS A 672 -12.10 47.03 7.36
N LEU A 673 -11.31 46.17 8.00
CA LEU A 673 -9.86 46.12 7.80
C LEU A 673 -9.48 45.87 6.35
N LYS A 674 -10.17 44.96 5.65
CA LYS A 674 -9.92 44.70 4.25
C LYS A 674 -10.22 45.93 3.39
N GLN A 675 -11.35 46.60 3.62
CA GLN A 675 -11.68 47.86 2.94
C GLN A 675 -10.65 48.97 3.22
N ASP A 676 -10.24 49.13 4.48
CA ASP A 676 -9.21 50.09 4.88
C ASP A 676 -7.85 49.73 4.23
N GLY A 677 -7.50 48.45 4.19
CA GLY A 677 -6.30 47.92 3.54
C GLY A 677 -6.28 48.10 2.03
N ASP A 678 -7.38 47.76 1.35
CA ASP A 678 -7.52 47.89 -0.10
C ASP A 678 -7.55 49.37 -0.51
N SER A 679 -8.23 50.23 0.25
CA SER A 679 -8.22 51.68 0.03
C SER A 679 -6.82 52.28 0.26
N PHE A 680 -6.09 51.76 1.26
CA PHE A 680 -4.72 52.20 1.52
C PHE A 680 -3.75 51.69 0.44
N ARG A 681 -3.94 50.47 -0.05
CA ARG A 681 -3.17 49.92 -1.17
C ARG A 681 -3.39 50.69 -2.46
N ALA A 682 -4.65 51.06 -2.76
CA ALA A 682 -4.97 51.91 -3.89
C ALA A 682 -4.29 53.28 -3.80
N LYS A 683 -4.17 53.85 -2.59
CA LYS A 683 -3.43 55.10 -2.32
C LYS A 683 -1.91 54.95 -2.39
N LEU A 684 -1.38 53.74 -2.21
CA LEU A 684 0.06 53.43 -2.27
C LEU A 684 0.54 53.04 -3.68
N ASN A 685 -0.29 53.21 -4.70
CA ASN A 685 0.05 52.87 -6.08
C ASN A 685 1.23 53.72 -6.60
N THR A 686 2.41 53.11 -6.70
CA THR A 686 3.62 53.77 -7.19
C THR A 686 3.68 53.91 -8.71
N GLN A 687 2.70 53.34 -9.44
CA GLN A 687 2.65 53.40 -10.90
C GLN A 687 2.38 54.81 -11.40
N GLU A 688 1.52 55.57 -10.73
CA GLU A 688 1.25 56.97 -11.11
C GLU A 688 2.51 57.85 -10.97
N ILE A 689 3.27 57.67 -9.89
CA ILE A 689 4.55 58.35 -9.66
C ILE A 689 5.58 57.95 -10.73
N PHE A 690 5.60 56.68 -11.12
CA PHE A 690 6.49 56.17 -12.16
C PHE A 690 6.10 56.68 -13.55
N ASP A 691 4.81 56.69 -13.89
CA ASP A 691 4.28 57.15 -15.17
C ASP A 691 4.45 58.66 -15.30
N ASP A 692 4.27 59.43 -14.23
CA ASP A 692 4.55 60.87 -14.23
C ASP A 692 6.04 61.16 -14.38
N TRP A 693 6.91 60.38 -13.74
CA TRP A 693 8.34 60.48 -13.97
C TRP A 693 8.70 60.09 -15.41
N ALA A 694 8.19 58.97 -15.91
CA ALA A 694 8.44 58.50 -17.27
C ALA A 694 7.95 59.52 -18.31
N ARG A 695 6.76 60.10 -18.10
CA ARG A 695 6.20 61.16 -18.94
C ARG A 695 7.06 62.42 -18.87
N LYS A 696 7.52 62.84 -17.69
CA LYS A 696 8.45 63.99 -17.52
C LYS A 696 9.80 63.74 -18.20
N VAL A 697 10.31 62.51 -18.16
CA VAL A 697 11.56 62.12 -18.82
C VAL A 697 11.38 62.04 -20.35
N GLN A 698 10.24 61.55 -20.84
CA GLN A 698 9.92 61.46 -22.28
C GLN A 698 9.59 62.83 -22.89
N GLN A 699 8.90 63.71 -22.16
CA GLN A 699 8.55 65.06 -22.62
C GLN A 699 9.75 66.01 -22.61
N ARG A 700 10.77 65.74 -21.79
CA ARG A 700 12.01 66.52 -21.77
C ARG A 700 12.96 65.94 -22.82
N ASN A 701 13.18 66.68 -23.90
CA ASN A 701 14.23 66.37 -24.87
C ASN A 701 15.58 66.28 -24.15
N LEU A 702 16.08 65.07 -23.89
CA LEU A 702 17.39 64.77 -23.27
C LEU A 702 18.60 65.21 -24.12
N GLY A 703 18.36 65.88 -25.25
CA GLY A 703 19.38 66.53 -26.05
C GLY A 703 19.67 67.93 -25.52
N VAL A 704 20.82 68.12 -24.86
CA VAL A 704 21.40 69.45 -24.66
C VAL A 704 21.91 69.95 -26.01
N SER A 705 21.04 70.54 -26.83
CA SER A 705 21.48 71.28 -28.02
C SER A 705 21.70 72.76 -27.63
N GLY A 706 22.80 73.05 -26.94
CA GLY A 706 23.12 74.42 -26.53
C GLY A 706 24.47 74.55 -25.83
N ARG A 707 25.02 75.77 -25.82
CA ARG A 707 26.37 76.11 -25.31
C ARG A 707 26.60 75.56 -23.89
N ILE A 708 27.70 74.84 -23.70
CA ILE A 708 28.11 74.17 -22.44
C ILE A 708 28.28 75.17 -21.31
N PHE A 709 28.76 76.37 -21.63
CA PHE A 709 28.84 77.48 -20.70
C PHE A 709 27.79 78.51 -21.05
N THR A 710 26.81 78.68 -20.17
CA THR A 710 25.93 79.84 -20.18
C THR A 710 26.44 80.81 -19.13
N ILE A 711 26.84 82.00 -19.57
CA ILE A 711 27.16 83.09 -18.65
C ILE A 711 25.81 83.62 -18.17
N GLU A 712 25.38 83.21 -16.97
CA GLU A 712 24.20 83.79 -16.33
C GLU A 712 24.63 85.09 -15.64
N SER A 713 24.16 86.22 -16.15
CA SER A 713 24.27 87.50 -15.43
C SER A 713 23.32 87.44 -14.25
N THR A 714 23.84 87.11 -13.07
CA THR A 714 23.03 87.16 -11.85
C THR A 714 22.91 88.63 -11.48
N ARG A 715 21.76 89.26 -11.77
CA ARG A 715 21.41 90.50 -11.08
C ARG A 715 21.12 90.13 -9.63
N ALA A 716 22.13 90.17 -8.79
CA ALA A 716 21.89 90.29 -7.37
C ALA A 716 21.26 91.68 -7.16
N CYS A 717 20.00 91.70 -6.76
CA CYS A 717 19.44 92.87 -6.11
C CYS A 717 20.43 93.25 -4.99
N GLU A 718 20.99 94.46 -5.02
CA GLU A 718 21.83 95.11 -3.98
C GLU A 718 23.35 95.33 -4.19
N CYS A 719 24.01 94.96 -5.30
CA CYS A 719 25.38 95.46 -5.55
C CYS A 719 25.68 95.75 -7.03
N THR A 720 26.33 96.90 -7.27
CA THR A 720 26.57 97.61 -8.54
C THR A 720 27.60 96.97 -9.49
N GLU A 721 27.75 95.65 -9.48
CA GLU A 721 28.50 94.93 -10.52
C GLU A 721 27.74 93.69 -10.98
N ASN A 722 27.53 93.57 -12.29
CA ASN A 722 26.97 92.37 -12.91
C ASN A 722 28.00 91.23 -12.80
N LEU A 723 27.93 90.45 -11.72
CA LEU A 723 28.74 89.24 -11.57
C LEU A 723 28.23 88.17 -12.54
N LEU A 724 28.97 88.01 -13.63
CA LEU A 724 28.78 86.98 -14.64
C LEU A 724 29.27 85.65 -14.07
N LYS A 725 28.35 84.75 -13.67
CA LYS A 725 28.71 83.39 -13.24
C LYS A 725 28.67 82.45 -14.42
N LEU A 726 29.77 81.72 -14.62
CA LEU A 726 29.88 80.68 -15.63
C LEU A 726 29.18 79.41 -15.12
N LYS A 727 27.98 79.13 -15.62
CA LYS A 727 27.24 77.92 -15.26
C LYS A 727 27.43 76.89 -16.36
N VAL A 728 27.94 75.72 -15.96
CA VAL A 728 28.09 74.59 -16.87
C VAL A 728 26.73 73.89 -16.98
N ASN A 729 26.18 73.82 -18.19
CA ASN A 729 24.88 73.22 -18.45
C ASN A 729 24.98 71.68 -18.52
N PHE A 730 25.46 71.07 -17.43
CA PHE A 730 25.32 69.63 -17.19
C PHE A 730 24.07 69.41 -16.36
N LEU A 731 23.05 68.74 -16.92
CA LEU A 731 21.88 68.35 -16.17
C LEU A 731 22.27 67.22 -15.19
N PRO A 732 22.27 67.44 -13.86
CA PRO A 732 22.57 66.39 -12.87
C PRO A 732 21.58 65.21 -12.95
N GLU A 733 20.44 65.43 -13.61
CA GLU A 733 19.38 64.47 -13.88
C GLU A 733 19.84 63.32 -14.80
N ILE A 734 20.78 63.54 -15.72
CA ILE A 734 21.34 62.47 -16.59
C ILE A 734 22.17 61.47 -15.78
N ILE A 735 22.90 61.96 -14.78
CA ILE A 735 23.71 61.13 -13.88
C ILE A 735 22.80 60.32 -12.95
N THR A 736 21.72 60.91 -12.44
CA THR A 736 20.73 60.17 -11.64
C THR A 736 19.99 59.13 -12.46
N LEU A 737 19.62 59.42 -13.71
CA LEU A 737 18.99 58.47 -14.63
C LEU A 737 19.92 57.30 -14.97
N SER A 738 21.20 57.55 -15.26
CA SER A 738 22.20 56.49 -15.46
C SER A 738 22.35 55.61 -14.22
N LYS A 739 22.38 56.20 -13.01
CA LYS A 739 22.47 55.44 -11.76
C LYS A 739 21.21 54.61 -11.48
N GLU A 740 20.03 55.10 -11.83
CA GLU A 740 18.76 54.39 -11.68
C GLU A 740 18.65 53.21 -12.66
N ILE A 741 19.03 53.40 -13.92
CA ILE A 741 19.06 52.33 -14.92
C ILE A 741 20.07 51.25 -14.52
N GLU A 742 21.26 51.64 -14.05
CA GLU A 742 22.25 50.70 -13.50
C GLU A 742 21.67 49.86 -12.36
N ARG A 743 20.93 50.47 -11.43
CA ARG A 743 20.31 49.75 -10.30
C ARG A 743 19.24 48.77 -10.76
N ILE A 744 18.38 49.17 -11.71
CA ILE A 744 17.30 48.32 -12.23
C ILE A 744 17.87 47.16 -13.04
N LEU A 745 18.89 47.42 -13.87
CA LEU A 745 19.59 46.38 -14.62
C LEU A 745 20.31 45.41 -13.68
N GLY A 746 20.91 45.89 -12.58
CA GLY A 746 21.47 45.04 -11.52
C GLY A 746 20.43 44.11 -10.88
N VAL A 747 19.27 44.63 -10.48
CA VAL A 747 18.20 43.79 -9.91
C VAL A 747 17.70 42.73 -10.91
N ARG A 748 17.57 43.08 -12.20
CA ARG A 748 17.14 42.14 -13.25
C ARG A 748 18.19 41.06 -13.53
N LEU A 749 19.47 41.45 -13.60
CA LEU A 749 20.58 40.51 -13.76
C LEU A 749 20.60 39.50 -12.59
N GLN A 750 20.30 39.95 -11.38
CA GLN A 750 20.28 39.08 -10.21
C GLN A 750 19.15 38.06 -10.27
N ALA A 751 17.95 38.51 -10.63
CA ALA A 751 16.81 37.63 -10.81
C ALA A 751 17.05 36.61 -11.93
N GLY A 752 17.70 37.02 -13.03
CA GLY A 752 18.07 36.13 -14.13
C GLY A 752 19.10 35.06 -13.73
N LEU A 753 20.13 35.43 -12.98
CA LEU A 753 21.16 34.48 -12.50
C LEU A 753 20.59 33.46 -11.50
N LYS A 754 19.73 33.90 -10.57
CA LYS A 754 19.06 33.00 -9.62
C LYS A 754 18.11 32.04 -10.34
N ALA A 755 17.32 32.52 -11.30
CA ALA A 755 16.44 31.67 -12.12
C ALA A 755 17.24 30.66 -12.95
N TRP A 756 18.37 31.07 -13.54
CA TRP A 756 19.25 30.17 -14.29
C TRP A 756 19.86 29.08 -13.39
N THR A 757 20.29 29.45 -12.18
CA THR A 757 20.85 28.50 -11.19
C THR A 757 19.81 27.48 -10.73
N GLN A 758 18.54 27.88 -10.58
CA GLN A 758 17.43 26.99 -10.23
C GLN A 758 17.10 25.99 -11.35
N VAL A 759 17.11 26.45 -12.61
CA VAL A 759 16.93 25.57 -13.78
C VAL A 759 18.08 24.57 -13.89
N LEU A 760 19.33 25.00 -13.67
CA LEU A 760 20.50 24.13 -13.68
C LEU A 760 20.42 23.01 -12.64
N ARG A 761 19.93 23.32 -11.43
CA ARG A 761 19.73 22.35 -10.32
C ARG A 761 18.52 21.42 -10.52
N GLY A 762 17.78 21.54 -11.63
CA GLY A 762 16.61 20.70 -11.93
C GLY A 762 15.36 21.04 -11.10
N GLN A 763 15.36 22.18 -10.39
CA GLN A 763 14.21 22.67 -9.62
C GLN A 763 13.32 23.56 -10.50
N ALA A 764 12.98 23.09 -11.70
CA ALA A 764 11.88 23.72 -12.41
C ALA A 764 10.62 23.47 -11.58
N GLU A 765 9.93 24.53 -11.18
CA GLU A 765 8.50 24.41 -10.88
C GLU A 765 7.85 23.88 -12.15
N ASP A 766 7.64 22.57 -12.22
CA ASP A 766 6.69 21.98 -13.15
C ASP A 766 5.41 22.79 -13.00
N LYS A 767 5.01 23.42 -14.10
CA LYS A 767 3.77 24.17 -14.17
C LYS A 767 2.67 23.26 -13.65
N ALA A 768 2.21 23.53 -12.44
CA ALA A 768 0.87 23.12 -12.03
C ALA A 768 -0.06 23.56 -13.17
N ASP A 769 -0.79 22.61 -13.72
CA ASP A 769 -1.86 22.85 -14.68
C ASP A 769 -2.70 24.03 -14.16
N VAL A 770 -2.54 25.20 -14.80
CA VAL A 770 -3.38 26.35 -14.51
C VAL A 770 -4.60 26.19 -15.39
N ASP A 771 -5.72 25.91 -14.70
CA ASP A 771 -7.08 25.94 -15.23
C ASP A 771 -7.30 27.10 -16.22
N MET A 772 -7.94 26.75 -17.33
CA MET A 772 -8.26 27.61 -18.47
C MET A 772 -9.37 28.65 -18.20
N ASP A 773 -9.51 29.21 -16.99
CA ASP A 773 -10.58 30.18 -16.67
C ASP A 773 -10.21 31.16 -15.54
N THR A 774 -9.22 32.05 -15.74
CA THR A 774 -9.22 33.37 -15.07
C THR A 774 -8.33 34.36 -15.82
N GLU A 775 -8.93 35.18 -16.68
CA GLU A 775 -8.26 36.31 -17.32
C GLU A 775 -7.97 37.41 -16.27
N ALA A 776 -6.75 37.39 -15.72
CA ALA A 776 -6.08 38.60 -15.26
C ALA A 776 -4.98 38.94 -16.27
N PRO A 777 -4.85 40.19 -16.73
CA PRO A 777 -3.87 40.54 -17.75
C PRO A 777 -2.46 40.25 -17.22
N GLN A 778 -1.80 39.26 -17.84
CA GLN A 778 -0.43 38.90 -17.52
C GLN A 778 0.48 40.11 -17.71
N VAL A 779 1.15 40.52 -16.64
CA VAL A 779 2.30 41.44 -16.75
C VAL A 779 3.35 40.72 -17.60
N SER A 780 3.61 41.24 -18.78
CA SER A 780 4.08 40.48 -19.94
C SER A 780 5.46 39.81 -19.83
N HIS A 781 6.29 40.08 -18.83
CA HIS A 781 7.56 39.35 -18.65
C HIS A 781 7.99 39.29 -17.17
N LYS A 782 8.21 38.07 -16.62
CA LYS A 782 8.90 37.91 -15.32
C LYS A 782 10.29 38.56 -15.39
N PRO A 783 10.72 39.34 -14.38
CA PRO A 783 11.97 40.12 -14.43
C PRO A 783 13.26 39.32 -14.63
N GLY A 784 13.22 37.99 -14.49
CA GLY A 784 14.35 37.07 -14.72
C GLY A 784 14.28 36.22 -16.01
N GLY A 785 13.21 36.33 -16.81
CA GLY A 785 13.01 35.50 -18.01
C GLY A 785 12.77 34.00 -17.71
N GLU A 786 12.71 33.18 -18.76
CA GLU A 786 12.67 31.70 -18.70
C GLU A 786 13.96 31.14 -19.31
N PRO A 787 15.01 30.87 -18.52
CA PRO A 787 16.24 30.30 -19.06
C PRO A 787 16.03 28.84 -19.45
N LYS A 788 16.14 28.53 -20.75
CA LYS A 788 16.17 27.15 -21.25
C LYS A 788 17.62 26.73 -21.44
N VAL A 789 18.19 26.01 -20.47
CA VAL A 789 19.52 25.41 -20.59
C VAL A 789 19.40 24.21 -21.53
N LYS A 790 20.24 24.16 -22.58
CA LYS A 790 20.27 23.01 -23.51
C LYS A 790 20.95 21.83 -22.84
N ASN A 791 20.35 20.64 -22.96
CA ASN A 791 20.92 19.42 -22.39
C ASN A 791 22.27 19.09 -23.05
N VAL A 792 23.30 18.86 -22.24
CA VAL A 792 24.63 18.46 -22.71
C VAL A 792 24.79 16.95 -22.54
N VAL A 793 24.77 16.23 -23.66
CA VAL A 793 24.90 14.77 -23.68
C VAL A 793 26.38 14.38 -23.77
N HIS A 794 26.82 13.52 -22.87
CA HIS A 794 28.15 12.90 -22.86
C HIS A 794 28.00 11.39 -23.00
N GLU A 795 28.78 10.77 -23.89
CA GLU A 795 28.78 9.32 -24.06
C GLU A 795 30.04 8.73 -23.43
N LEU A 796 29.88 7.70 -22.59
CA LEU A 796 30.98 6.83 -22.19
C LEU A 796 31.31 5.89 -23.37
N ARG A 797 32.57 5.87 -23.82
CA ARG A 797 33.05 5.02 -24.91
C ARG A 797 34.26 4.19 -24.48
N ILE A 798 34.38 3.00 -25.05
CA ILE A 798 35.56 2.14 -24.92
C ILE A 798 36.27 2.08 -26.28
N THR A 799 37.52 2.55 -26.35
CA THR A 799 38.43 2.32 -27.49
C THR A 799 39.75 1.78 -26.95
N ASN A 800 40.36 0.81 -27.64
CA ASN A 800 41.61 0.16 -27.23
C ASN A 800 41.64 -0.28 -25.75
N HIS A 801 40.54 -0.87 -25.28
CA HIS A 801 40.36 -1.33 -23.89
C HIS A 801 40.40 -0.24 -22.80
N VAL A 802 40.38 1.05 -23.16
CA VAL A 802 40.31 2.18 -22.22
C VAL A 802 38.91 2.80 -22.25
N ILE A 803 38.32 3.01 -21.07
CA ILE A 803 37.04 3.71 -20.91
C ILE A 803 37.34 5.22 -20.85
N TYR A 804 36.71 6.01 -21.70
CA TYR A 804 36.80 7.47 -21.64
C TYR A 804 35.47 8.14 -21.99
N LEU A 805 35.28 9.35 -21.47
CA LEU A 805 34.11 10.18 -21.75
C LEU A 805 34.35 10.98 -23.04
N ASN A 806 33.39 10.96 -23.96
CA ASN A 806 33.41 11.78 -25.17
C ASN A 806 32.10 12.58 -25.28
N PRO A 807 32.12 13.91 -25.24
CA PRO A 807 33.24 14.83 -25.02
C PRO A 807 33.88 14.74 -23.61
N PRO A 808 35.07 15.31 -23.35
CA PRO A 808 35.68 15.31 -22.02
C PRO A 808 34.91 16.20 -21.03
N ILE A 809 35.09 15.94 -19.73
CA ILE A 809 34.43 16.68 -18.63
C ILE A 809 34.73 18.20 -18.69
N GLU A 810 35.91 18.57 -19.20
CA GLU A 810 36.30 19.97 -19.40
C GLU A 810 35.41 20.69 -20.43
N ASP A 811 34.90 19.97 -21.43
CA ASP A 811 33.98 20.52 -22.43
C ASP A 811 32.57 20.73 -21.82
N CYS A 812 32.17 19.88 -20.86
CA CYS A 812 30.96 20.11 -20.06
C CYS A 812 31.07 21.44 -19.30
N ARG A 813 32.19 21.64 -18.60
CA ARG A 813 32.48 22.86 -17.85
C ARG A 813 32.46 24.07 -18.79
N TYR A 814 33.17 23.99 -19.92
CA TYR A 814 33.22 25.07 -20.92
C TYR A 814 31.84 25.43 -21.47
N LYS A 815 31.03 24.43 -21.85
CA LYS A 815 29.68 24.67 -22.39
C LYS A 815 28.76 25.33 -21.37
N LEU A 816 28.74 24.87 -20.11
CA LEU A 816 27.95 25.49 -19.05
C LEU A 816 28.40 26.93 -18.77
N HIS A 817 29.70 27.18 -18.71
CA HIS A 817 30.26 28.52 -18.54
C HIS A 817 29.91 29.44 -19.72
N ARG A 818 29.93 28.92 -20.95
CA ARG A 818 29.56 29.67 -22.16
C ARG A 818 28.09 30.08 -22.16
N GLU A 819 27.20 29.20 -21.70
CA GLU A 819 25.78 29.51 -21.58
C GLU A 819 25.52 30.58 -20.50
N ILE A 820 26.14 30.48 -19.30
CA ILE A 820 26.09 31.56 -18.29
C ILE A 820 26.57 32.87 -18.91
N PHE A 821 27.69 32.83 -19.62
CA PHE A 821 28.29 34.02 -20.21
C PHE A 821 27.39 34.64 -21.29
N ALA A 822 26.75 33.83 -22.13
CA ALA A 822 25.78 34.31 -23.11
C ALA A 822 24.60 35.02 -22.43
N TRP A 823 24.05 34.45 -21.36
CA TRP A 823 22.99 35.07 -20.56
C TRP A 823 23.42 36.37 -19.90
N LYS A 824 24.63 36.40 -19.34
CA LYS A 824 25.23 37.60 -18.76
C LYS A 824 25.40 38.70 -19.81
N MET A 825 25.83 38.34 -21.02
CA MET A 825 26.12 39.28 -22.11
C MET A 825 24.87 40.00 -22.62
N VAL A 826 23.67 39.41 -22.57
CA VAL A 826 22.42 40.08 -22.99
C VAL A 826 22.20 41.40 -22.23
N ILE A 827 22.51 41.44 -20.94
CA ILE A 827 22.35 42.66 -20.11
C ILE A 827 23.59 43.55 -20.22
N LEU A 828 24.79 42.98 -20.30
CA LEU A 828 26.04 43.74 -20.35
C LEU A 828 26.32 44.37 -21.71
N SER A 829 25.70 43.88 -22.80
CA SER A 829 25.83 44.47 -24.15
C SER A 829 24.86 45.63 -24.38
N LEU A 830 24.01 45.98 -23.41
CA LEU A 830 23.11 47.11 -23.56
C LEU A 830 23.91 48.42 -23.62
N PRO A 831 23.68 49.26 -24.64
CA PRO A 831 24.39 50.53 -24.78
C PRO A 831 23.98 51.49 -23.66
N ARG A 832 24.97 52.14 -23.05
CA ARG A 832 24.72 53.18 -22.03
C ARG A 832 24.08 54.40 -22.68
N ILE A 833 23.18 55.08 -21.97
CA ILE A 833 22.62 56.35 -22.47
C ILE A 833 23.75 57.38 -22.54
N GLN A 834 24.11 57.76 -23.76
CA GLN A 834 25.10 58.80 -24.03
C GLN A 834 24.39 60.08 -24.44
N SER A 835 24.75 61.21 -23.84
CA SER A 835 24.43 62.52 -24.40
C SER A 835 25.30 62.69 -25.65
N GLN A 836 24.78 62.37 -26.83
CA GLN A 836 25.54 62.60 -28.05
C GLN A 836 25.71 64.11 -28.25
N ARG A 837 26.94 64.63 -28.09
CA ARG A 837 27.52 65.61 -29.02
C ARG A 837 29.02 65.84 -28.78
N TYR A 838 29.65 66.38 -29.81
CA TYR A 838 31.06 66.83 -29.95
C TYR A 838 32.03 65.86 -30.63
N GLN A 839 31.70 65.42 -31.86
CA GLN A 839 32.70 65.17 -32.89
C GLN A 839 33.07 66.50 -33.55
N VAL A 840 33.96 67.28 -32.93
CA VAL A 840 34.86 68.18 -33.66
C VAL A 840 36.20 68.19 -32.94
N GLY A 841 37.19 67.51 -33.53
CA GLY A 841 38.58 67.97 -33.45
C GLY A 841 39.58 67.23 -32.56
N VAL A 842 39.20 66.35 -31.63
CA VAL A 842 40.17 65.53 -30.89
C VAL A 842 39.60 64.14 -30.64
N TYR A 843 40.25 63.11 -31.19
CA TYR A 843 39.93 61.70 -30.92
C TYR A 843 40.29 61.37 -29.47
N TYR A 844 39.35 61.56 -28.53
CA TYR A 844 39.36 60.79 -27.30
C TYR A 844 38.60 59.49 -27.58
N GLU A 845 39.33 58.39 -27.72
CA GLU A 845 38.74 57.06 -27.70
C GLU A 845 38.15 56.81 -26.30
N LEU A 846 36.84 57.04 -26.15
CA LEU A 846 36.11 56.59 -24.95
C LEU A 846 36.31 55.08 -24.79
N SER A 847 36.80 54.66 -23.62
CA SER A 847 37.06 53.26 -23.28
C SER A 847 35.77 52.44 -23.41
N GLU A 848 35.84 51.16 -23.80
CA GLU A 848 34.66 50.29 -23.95
C GLU A 848 33.79 50.21 -22.69
N GLU A 849 34.37 50.51 -21.52
CA GLU A 849 33.71 50.59 -20.22
C GLU A 849 32.68 51.73 -20.12
N GLU A 850 32.81 52.77 -20.94
CA GLU A 850 31.90 53.92 -20.97
C GLU A 850 30.78 53.75 -22.02
N LYS A 851 30.91 52.74 -22.90
CA LYS A 851 29.94 52.44 -23.96
C LYS A 851 28.84 51.47 -23.53
N PHE A 852 29.11 50.58 -22.58
CA PHE A 852 28.20 49.50 -22.18
C PHE A 852 28.02 49.41 -20.65
N TYR A 853 26.90 48.87 -20.16
CA TYR A 853 26.60 48.74 -18.72
C TYR A 853 27.42 47.63 -18.00
N ARG A 854 28.75 47.61 -18.14
CA ARG A 854 29.63 46.63 -17.47
C ARG A 854 29.64 46.80 -15.94
N ASN A 855 29.46 48.03 -15.45
CA ASN A 855 29.42 48.38 -14.02
C ASN A 855 28.16 47.88 -13.28
N ALA A 856 27.17 47.32 -13.99
CA ALA A 856 25.99 46.72 -13.38
C ALA A 856 26.34 45.48 -12.53
N LEU A 857 27.43 44.77 -12.85
CA LEU A 857 27.90 43.61 -12.09
C LEU A 857 28.32 43.95 -10.65
N THR A 858 28.88 45.15 -10.46
CA THR A 858 29.36 45.63 -9.16
C THR A 858 28.27 46.26 -8.29
N ARG A 859 27.06 46.47 -8.81
CA ARG A 859 25.93 47.11 -8.10
C ARG A 859 24.74 46.18 -7.83
N MET A 860 24.97 44.88 -7.88
CA MET A 860 23.98 43.87 -7.53
C MET A 860 23.58 44.00 -6.04
N PRO A 861 22.28 43.95 -5.68
CA PRO A 861 21.82 44.11 -4.29
C PRO A 861 22.46 43.15 -3.27
N ASP A 862 22.77 41.92 -3.68
CA ASP A 862 23.44 40.89 -2.85
C ASP A 862 24.93 40.71 -3.23
N GLY A 863 25.51 41.63 -4.02
CA GLY A 863 26.91 41.53 -4.45
C GLY A 863 27.21 40.37 -5.43
N PRO A 864 28.47 39.90 -5.51
CA PRO A 864 28.88 38.80 -6.39
C PRO A 864 28.35 37.43 -5.94
N ALA A 865 27.68 37.33 -4.79
CA ALA A 865 27.19 36.07 -4.24
C ALA A 865 26.29 35.28 -5.21
N ALA A 866 25.45 35.95 -6.00
CA ALA A 866 24.61 35.26 -7.00
C ALA A 866 25.42 34.71 -8.19
N LEU A 867 26.58 35.31 -8.49
CA LEU A 867 27.52 34.78 -9.49
C LEU A 867 28.33 33.63 -8.89
N GLU A 868 28.81 33.79 -7.65
CA GLU A 868 29.53 32.73 -6.91
C GLU A 868 28.65 31.50 -6.73
N GLU A 869 27.37 31.66 -6.41
CA GLU A 869 26.40 30.58 -6.30
C GLU A 869 26.15 29.87 -7.65
N ALA A 870 26.09 30.63 -8.75
CA ALA A 870 25.95 30.06 -10.09
C ALA A 870 27.22 29.29 -10.53
N TYR A 871 28.42 29.84 -10.27
CA TYR A 871 29.68 29.16 -10.55
C TYR A 871 29.87 27.94 -9.64
N SER A 872 29.58 28.05 -8.35
CA SER A 872 29.60 26.93 -7.41
C SER A 872 28.63 25.83 -7.84
N ALA A 873 27.43 26.17 -8.31
CA ALA A 873 26.48 25.18 -8.81
C ALA A 873 26.99 24.45 -10.07
N VAL A 874 27.72 25.14 -10.96
CA VAL A 874 28.39 24.49 -12.09
C VAL A 874 29.51 23.56 -11.62
N GLU A 875 30.36 24.01 -10.70
CA GLU A 875 31.46 23.18 -10.15
C GLU A 875 30.94 21.97 -9.38
N ASP A 876 29.86 22.11 -8.61
CA ASP A 876 29.23 21.02 -7.87
C ASP A 876 28.72 19.93 -8.83
N ILE A 877 28.02 20.32 -9.91
CA ILE A 877 27.53 19.37 -10.93
C ILE A 877 28.70 18.71 -11.66
N VAL A 878 29.73 19.48 -12.04
CA VAL A 878 30.93 18.93 -12.70
C VAL A 878 31.64 17.93 -11.78
N ARG A 879 31.73 18.21 -10.48
CA ARG A 879 32.32 17.33 -9.48
C ARG A 879 31.50 16.05 -9.26
N GLU A 880 30.16 16.15 -9.23
CA GLU A 880 29.28 14.97 -9.16
C GLU A 880 29.46 14.07 -10.39
N VAL A 881 29.53 14.68 -11.58
CA VAL A 881 29.82 13.98 -12.83
C VAL A 881 31.22 13.35 -12.80
N GLU A 882 32.23 14.06 -12.30
CA GLU A 882 33.60 13.52 -12.17
C GLU A 882 33.67 12.34 -11.21
N GLN A 883 32.99 12.41 -10.06
CA GLN A 883 32.89 11.29 -9.12
C GLN A 883 32.20 10.08 -9.76
N TYR A 884 31.14 10.32 -10.52
CA TYR A 884 30.44 9.25 -11.23
C TYR A 884 31.31 8.61 -12.32
N VAL A 885 32.00 9.41 -13.13
CA VAL A 885 32.93 8.91 -14.15
C VAL A 885 34.10 8.16 -13.52
N LYS A 886 34.61 8.59 -12.35
CA LYS A 886 35.65 7.85 -11.61
C LYS A 886 35.22 6.44 -11.22
N VAL A 887 33.97 6.24 -10.81
CA VAL A 887 33.43 4.90 -10.56
C VAL A 887 33.48 4.06 -11.84
N TRP A 888 33.16 4.64 -13.00
CA TRP A 888 33.28 3.94 -14.28
C TRP A 888 34.73 3.64 -14.69
N LEU A 889 35.67 4.53 -14.39
CA LEU A 889 37.10 4.32 -14.63
C LEU A 889 37.70 3.25 -13.72
N GLN A 890 37.17 3.04 -12.52
CA GLN A 890 37.61 1.93 -11.66
C GLN A 890 37.40 0.57 -12.33
N TYR A 891 36.34 0.42 -13.13
CA TYR A 891 36.09 -0.81 -13.90
C TYR A 891 37.10 -1.03 -15.03
N GLN A 892 37.93 -0.06 -15.38
CA GLN A 892 39.06 -0.27 -16.29
C GLN A 892 40.04 -1.32 -15.74
N CYS A 893 40.15 -1.44 -14.41
CA CYS A 893 41.00 -2.45 -13.77
C CYS A 893 40.64 -3.89 -14.19
N LEU A 894 39.41 -4.16 -14.64
CA LEU A 894 38.99 -5.48 -15.13
C LEU A 894 39.67 -5.90 -16.44
N TRP A 895 40.11 -4.92 -17.24
CA TRP A 895 40.85 -5.17 -18.48
C TRP A 895 42.36 -5.19 -18.25
N ASP A 896 42.86 -4.47 -17.23
CA ASP A 896 44.28 -4.40 -16.90
C ASP A 896 44.75 -5.56 -15.99
N MET A 897 43.84 -6.23 -15.29
CA MET A 897 44.15 -7.38 -14.43
C MET A 897 44.44 -8.64 -15.25
N GLN A 898 45.61 -9.24 -15.06
CA GLN A 898 45.95 -10.56 -15.59
C GLN A 898 45.47 -11.66 -14.65
N ALA A 899 44.93 -12.75 -15.20
CA ALA A 899 44.36 -13.87 -14.44
C ALA A 899 45.38 -14.52 -13.49
N GLU A 900 46.66 -14.57 -13.89
CA GLU A 900 47.76 -15.10 -13.08
C GLU A 900 47.94 -14.37 -11.75
N ASN A 901 47.73 -13.05 -11.71
CA ASN A 901 47.86 -12.27 -10.47
C ASN A 901 46.73 -12.57 -9.48
N ILE A 902 45.55 -12.96 -9.97
CA ILE A 902 44.41 -13.36 -9.14
C ILE A 902 44.67 -14.76 -8.57
N TYR A 903 45.18 -15.67 -9.41
CA TYR A 903 45.52 -17.04 -9.02
C TYR A 903 46.63 -17.09 -7.97
N ASN A 904 47.69 -16.29 -8.16
CA ASN A 904 48.81 -16.20 -7.22
C ASN A 904 48.41 -15.65 -5.85
N ARG A 905 47.36 -14.82 -5.80
CA ARG A 905 46.90 -14.15 -4.56
C ARG A 905 45.85 -14.96 -3.80
N LEU A 906 45.09 -15.81 -4.50
CA LEU A 906 44.08 -16.68 -3.90
C LEU A 906 44.67 -18.00 -3.38
N GLY A 907 45.76 -18.50 -3.96
CA GLY A 907 46.38 -19.77 -3.56
C GLY A 907 45.41 -20.97 -3.68
N GLU A 908 45.58 -21.97 -2.82
CA GLU A 908 44.75 -23.20 -2.78
C GLU A 908 43.52 -23.09 -1.86
N ASP A 909 43.28 -21.93 -1.24
CA ASP A 909 42.20 -21.72 -0.27
C ASP A 909 40.80 -21.62 -0.93
N LEU A 910 40.11 -22.75 -1.06
CA LEU A 910 38.75 -22.88 -1.64
C LEU A 910 37.72 -21.88 -1.08
N THR A 911 37.83 -21.48 0.19
CA THR A 911 36.91 -20.53 0.82
C THR A 911 37.06 -19.10 0.29
N LYS A 912 38.29 -18.68 -0.03
CA LYS A 912 38.56 -17.36 -0.64
C LYS A 912 38.08 -17.30 -2.08
N TRP A 913 38.23 -18.41 -2.81
CA TRP A 913 37.68 -18.55 -4.16
C TRP A 913 36.15 -18.46 -4.18
N GLN A 914 35.48 -19.15 -3.25
CA GLN A 914 34.02 -19.07 -3.12
C GLN A 914 33.55 -17.65 -2.73
N ALA A 915 34.25 -17.00 -1.80
CA ALA A 915 33.94 -15.62 -1.41
C ALA A 915 34.09 -14.64 -2.58
N LEU A 916 35.12 -14.82 -3.41
CA LEU A 916 35.35 -14.00 -4.60
C LEU A 916 34.30 -14.22 -5.68
N LEU A 917 33.87 -15.47 -5.92
CA LEU A 917 32.76 -15.77 -6.83
C LEU A 917 31.43 -15.15 -6.37
N VAL A 918 31.17 -15.15 -5.05
CA VAL A 918 29.99 -14.49 -4.48
C VAL A 918 30.09 -12.97 -4.61
N GLN A 919 31.28 -12.38 -4.42
CA GLN A 919 31.50 -10.94 -4.61
C GLN A 919 31.31 -10.51 -6.06
N ILE A 920 31.88 -11.24 -7.03
CA ILE A 920 31.65 -10.99 -8.47
C ILE A 920 30.15 -11.03 -8.80
N ARG A 921 29.42 -12.01 -8.26
CA ARG A 921 27.98 -12.13 -8.47
C ARG A 921 27.18 -10.99 -7.83
N GLN A 922 27.59 -10.50 -6.65
CA GLN A 922 26.95 -9.36 -5.98
C GLN A 922 27.18 -8.05 -6.74
N GLU A 923 28.39 -7.83 -7.23
CA GLU A 923 28.73 -6.66 -8.05
C GLU A 923 27.97 -6.69 -9.38
N GLN A 924 27.86 -7.85 -10.03
CA GLN A 924 27.04 -8.04 -11.23
C GLN A 924 25.55 -7.72 -11.02
N ALA A 925 24.96 -8.11 -9.89
CA ALA A 925 23.55 -7.86 -9.59
C ALA A 925 23.20 -6.36 -9.50
N THR A 926 24.18 -5.48 -9.27
CA THR A 926 23.95 -4.02 -9.26
C THR A 926 23.83 -3.41 -10.66
N PHE A 927 24.25 -4.13 -11.71
CA PHE A 927 24.23 -3.68 -13.12
C PHE A 927 23.02 -4.12 -13.92
N ASP A 928 22.14 -4.96 -13.34
CA ASP A 928 20.93 -5.49 -13.97
C ASP A 928 19.74 -4.50 -13.95
N ASN A 929 20.05 -3.20 -13.97
CA ASN A 929 19.07 -2.12 -14.08
C ASN A 929 18.88 -1.72 -15.55
N ALA A 930 17.64 -1.54 -15.98
CA ALA A 930 17.26 -1.20 -17.36
C ALA A 930 17.59 0.25 -17.78
N GLU A 931 18.22 1.05 -16.91
CA GLU A 931 18.55 2.45 -17.17
C GLU A 931 19.86 2.56 -17.96
N THR A 932 19.78 3.14 -19.15
CA THR A 932 20.92 3.32 -20.10
C THR A 932 21.51 4.73 -20.06
N GLN A 933 20.87 5.65 -19.35
CA GLN A 933 21.25 7.06 -19.24
C GLN A 933 21.05 7.55 -17.80
N LYS A 934 21.97 8.40 -17.32
CA LYS A 934 21.83 9.07 -16.03
C LYS A 934 21.89 10.58 -16.22
N GLU A 935 20.90 11.26 -15.65
CA GLU A 935 20.74 12.70 -15.75
C GLU A 935 21.26 13.39 -14.47
N PHE A 936 22.12 14.39 -14.65
CA PHE A 936 22.64 15.29 -13.62
C PHE A 936 22.19 16.71 -13.98
N GLY A 937 20.97 17.08 -13.58
CA GLY A 937 20.36 18.35 -13.98
C GLY A 937 20.23 18.45 -15.50
N SER A 938 20.93 19.40 -16.13
CA SER A 938 20.97 19.56 -17.59
C SER A 938 22.06 18.74 -18.30
N VAL A 939 22.84 17.92 -17.58
CA VAL A 939 23.89 17.06 -18.15
C VAL A 939 23.41 15.62 -18.19
N VAL A 940 23.47 14.97 -19.34
CA VAL A 940 23.06 13.57 -19.50
C VAL A 940 24.28 12.72 -19.84
N ILE A 941 24.52 11.66 -19.09
CA ILE A 941 25.59 10.68 -19.37
C ILE A 941 24.95 9.40 -19.88
N ASP A 942 25.25 9.06 -21.13
CA ASP A 942 24.87 7.78 -21.75
C ASP A 942 25.99 6.75 -21.54
N TYR A 943 25.64 5.63 -20.91
CA TYR A 943 26.58 4.54 -20.61
C TYR A 943 26.11 3.18 -21.14
N GLY A 944 25.00 3.10 -21.88
CA GLY A 944 24.42 1.81 -22.31
C GLY A 944 25.37 0.96 -23.16
N LYS A 945 26.21 1.59 -23.99
CA LYS A 945 27.23 0.90 -24.81
C LYS A 945 28.40 0.35 -23.99
N VAL A 946 28.70 0.95 -22.84
CA VAL A 946 29.79 0.52 -21.95
C VAL A 946 29.29 -0.56 -21.00
N GLN A 947 28.08 -0.40 -20.45
CA GLN A 947 27.43 -1.40 -19.59
C GLN A 947 27.37 -2.79 -20.25
N SER A 948 26.91 -2.86 -21.51
CA SER A 948 26.85 -4.14 -22.25
C SER A 948 28.24 -4.80 -22.41
N LYS A 949 29.29 -4.02 -22.70
CA LYS A 949 30.65 -4.52 -22.83
C LYS A 949 31.30 -4.92 -21.50
N VAL A 950 31.03 -4.17 -20.42
CA VAL A 950 31.48 -4.49 -19.06
C VAL A 950 30.84 -5.80 -18.60
N ASN A 951 29.52 -5.96 -18.78
CA ASN A 951 28.80 -7.19 -18.41
C ASN A 951 29.34 -8.43 -19.12
N LEU A 952 29.54 -8.35 -20.45
CA LEU A 952 30.14 -9.46 -21.21
C LEU A 952 31.55 -9.82 -20.71
N LYS A 953 32.34 -8.84 -20.26
CA LYS A 953 33.68 -9.09 -19.73
C LYS A 953 33.63 -9.70 -18.33
N TYR A 954 32.68 -9.29 -17.48
CA TYR A 954 32.42 -9.94 -16.20
C TYR A 954 31.97 -11.40 -16.37
N ASP A 955 31.10 -11.68 -17.34
CA ASP A 955 30.66 -13.04 -17.63
C ASP A 955 31.83 -13.93 -18.06
N SER A 956 32.71 -13.43 -18.93
CA SER A 956 33.93 -14.12 -19.34
C SER A 956 34.86 -14.39 -18.14
N TRP A 957 35.05 -13.43 -17.24
CA TRP A 957 35.84 -13.61 -16.02
C TRP A 957 35.21 -14.61 -15.05
N HIS A 958 33.88 -14.56 -14.91
CA HIS A 958 33.14 -15.47 -14.05
C HIS A 958 33.23 -16.91 -14.56
N GLU A 959 33.07 -17.15 -15.87
CA GLU A 959 33.28 -18.47 -16.48
C GLU A 959 34.72 -18.98 -16.29
N GLU A 960 35.73 -18.13 -16.48
CA GLU A 960 37.13 -18.50 -16.35
C GLU A 960 37.53 -18.84 -14.90
N VAL A 961 37.07 -18.04 -13.92
CA VAL A 961 37.28 -18.28 -12.49
C VAL A 961 36.50 -19.51 -12.01
N LEU A 962 35.27 -19.71 -12.48
CA LEU A 962 34.48 -20.92 -12.17
C LEU A 962 35.11 -22.19 -12.74
N SER A 963 35.59 -22.16 -13.98
CA SER A 963 36.25 -23.29 -14.62
C SER A 963 37.47 -23.73 -13.82
N LYS A 964 38.29 -22.77 -13.38
CA LYS A 964 39.47 -23.06 -12.57
C LYS A 964 39.14 -23.51 -11.14
N PHE A 965 38.13 -22.91 -10.50
CA PHE A 965 37.62 -23.39 -9.21
C PHE A 965 37.10 -24.83 -9.32
N GLY A 966 36.37 -25.15 -10.41
CA GLY A 966 35.90 -26.51 -10.69
C GLY A 966 37.03 -27.52 -10.89
N GLN A 967 38.11 -27.14 -11.57
CA GLN A 967 39.30 -27.99 -11.71
C GLN A 967 40.00 -28.23 -10.36
N MET A 968 40.18 -27.19 -9.54
CA MET A 968 40.80 -27.30 -8.20
C MET A 968 39.94 -28.13 -7.24
N LEU A 969 38.62 -27.95 -7.25
CA LEU A 969 37.69 -28.77 -6.47
C LEU A 969 37.71 -30.23 -6.94
N GLY A 970 37.78 -30.46 -8.25
CA GLY A 970 37.87 -31.79 -8.84
C GLY A 970 39.17 -32.52 -8.46
N GLN A 971 40.31 -31.83 -8.50
CA GLN A 971 41.59 -32.37 -8.03
C GLN A 971 41.56 -32.66 -6.52
N ASN A 972 41.09 -31.73 -5.70
CA ASN A 972 40.96 -31.95 -4.26
C ASN A 972 39.98 -33.09 -3.92
N MET A 973 38.90 -33.28 -4.68
CA MET A 973 38.00 -34.43 -4.52
C MET A 973 38.66 -35.75 -4.94
N GLN A 974 39.49 -35.76 -6.00
CA GLN A 974 40.26 -36.94 -6.38
C GLN A 974 41.34 -37.27 -5.34
N ASP A 975 42.01 -36.27 -4.78
CA ASP A 975 42.99 -36.43 -3.72
C ASP A 975 42.34 -36.89 -2.41
N PHE A 976 41.15 -36.37 -2.08
CA PHE A 976 40.35 -36.83 -0.94
C PHE A 976 39.84 -38.26 -1.14
N HIS A 977 39.37 -38.60 -2.34
CA HIS A 977 38.93 -39.95 -2.67
C HIS A 977 40.11 -40.95 -2.63
N THR A 978 41.30 -40.57 -3.08
CA THR A 978 42.50 -41.42 -2.99
C THR A 978 43.07 -41.51 -1.56
N GLN A 979 42.83 -40.50 -0.71
CA GLN A 979 43.11 -40.58 0.74
C GLN A 979 42.11 -41.47 1.49
N ILE A 980 40.85 -41.52 1.07
CA ILE A 980 39.82 -42.40 1.64
C ILE A 980 39.94 -43.84 1.12
N SER A 981 40.43 -44.03 -0.12
CA SER A 981 40.62 -45.36 -0.71
C SER A 981 41.95 -46.03 -0.33
N LYS A 982 42.79 -45.38 0.47
CA LYS A 982 43.94 -45.97 1.18
C LYS A 982 43.54 -46.26 2.61
#